data_AF-A0A1S7DQ34-F1
#
_entry.id   AF-A0A1S7DQ34-F1
#
_cell.length_a   1.000
_cell.length_b   1.000
_cell.length_c   1.000
_cell.angle_alpha   90.00
_cell.angle_beta   90.00
_cell.angle_gamma   90.00
#
_symmetry.space_group_name_H-M   'P 1'
#
loop_
_entity.id
_entity.type
_entity.pdbx_description
1 polymer ?
#
loop_
_entity_poly.entity_id
_entity_poly.type
_entity_poly.pdbx_seq_one_letter_code
_entity_poly.pdbx_strand_id
1 'polypeptide(L)'
;MSQVLGFEVTEKKYQFYLNDNLICVFRKMLSGGYKTDWHNQFSQEWDRDIDFPIAYVIADTKKIEVKDFIQLVPDLEKPTLWVPFSDDVWRLVKGNNTLYEKGMVIYPECWKSSENSIIAKKLYNCKVSLLEFEGEITLVRNDEKEYSYRTNVHSYDWTIVSHKPSWVLKSNLPIIKNRLEVLVYDEKNELLNPNQYNVYFKYHSVGQSWQLLSRGTSLPKGYIDIKIEKDGILAYDSCYNIGAFEVSFSDQTIESAEIIVNRNEGFQFILTETLPVDIHTNDMGYSVRLNDLNIIPNGIKARLKTGQSKSLLFEIKSPFSGVSLINDKGLVVNEECNISFNDLFGLRIFTPKDSTITLKMQNVLRKDVVIIKEIKESKQPLISYKDELMRLYYLADAMNYQNYVELLLVYNGITKKYKIARFSHFLDIEDQLNRRLKLFNENHGIDLYAVPLNCEPKNISLIPLDFGDNEYIIPVFEFSKQFIVISSKQANVQLMPRFVNTDVDYEGVSKTQRIETYCNTLHNSCFQSDVWKELLYYFNICIDQNLPFSTFDQIISLGRDSSLMARAFFYLGVNQYDTDEYIQKIIPELENDLGVCFHWIMKNDWKKAIEEILQLVGSENFGFVFDIMRKYLENNNLNRLINYLNNDTLDVPLIYHPEILNVRQQLGRAVLDELPRLKPNVVSSYNIAIDNHEIISLLIKSPIAVAESINGIQEEYPIWAGDEHREIIRRNIQYSQYLTPDFYNHVLLYVLTQN
;
A
#
# COMPACT_ATOMS: atom_id res chain seq x y z
N MET A 1 6.80 3.46 16.48
CA MET A 1 6.04 2.51 15.65
C MET A 1 5.44 1.38 16.47
N SER A 2 6.21 0.60 17.23
CA SER A 2 5.68 -0.47 18.10
C SER A 2 4.61 0.00 19.09
N GLN A 3 4.76 1.21 19.63
CA GLN A 3 3.73 1.85 20.46
C GLN A 3 2.43 2.15 19.70
N VAL A 4 2.50 2.52 18.42
CA VAL A 4 1.34 2.84 17.57
C VAL A 4 0.61 1.56 17.14
N LEU A 5 1.37 0.51 16.83
CA LEU A 5 0.81 -0.76 16.36
C LEU A 5 0.44 -1.73 17.49
N GLY A 6 0.94 -1.50 18.71
CA GLY A 6 0.68 -2.34 19.88
C GLY A 6 1.43 -3.68 19.90
N PHE A 7 2.46 -3.85 19.05
CA PHE A 7 3.28 -5.07 18.98
C PHE A 7 4.72 -4.77 18.52
N GLU A 8 5.63 -5.74 18.70
CA GLU A 8 7.03 -5.62 18.32
C GLU A 8 7.21 -5.64 16.79
N VAL A 9 8.00 -4.70 16.27
CA VAL A 9 8.10 -4.46 14.82
C VAL A 9 9.44 -5.01 14.33
N THR A 10 9.40 -6.08 13.55
CA THR A 10 10.56 -6.81 13.04
C THR A 10 10.76 -6.68 11.53
N GLU A 11 9.67 -6.55 10.78
CA GLU A 11 9.68 -6.63 9.32
C GLU A 11 10.21 -5.36 8.64
N LYS A 12 10.73 -5.51 7.42
CA LYS A 12 11.24 -4.37 6.63
C LYS A 12 10.13 -3.40 6.20
N LYS A 13 8.89 -3.87 6.09
CA LYS A 13 7.75 -3.11 5.54
C LYS A 13 6.45 -3.48 6.24
N TYR A 14 5.66 -2.48 6.62
CA TYR A 14 4.30 -2.66 7.14
C TYR A 14 3.34 -1.75 6.38
N GLN A 15 2.25 -2.30 5.87
CA GLN A 15 1.20 -1.53 5.20
C GLN A 15 0.05 -1.32 6.18
N PHE A 16 -0.27 -0.07 6.52
CA PHE A 16 -1.31 0.25 7.50
C PHE A 16 -2.62 0.65 6.82
N TYR A 17 -3.68 -0.05 7.17
CA TYR A 17 -5.02 0.11 6.61
C TYR A 17 -6.01 0.60 7.65
N LEU A 18 -6.90 1.49 7.22
CA LEU A 18 -8.10 1.87 7.95
C LEU A 18 -9.32 1.52 7.10
N ASN A 19 -10.21 0.71 7.65
CA ASN A 19 -11.18 -0.09 6.91
C ASN A 19 -10.47 -0.86 5.80
N ASP A 20 -10.62 -0.42 4.56
CA ASP A 20 -9.98 -1.06 3.41
C ASP A 20 -9.08 -0.09 2.64
N ASN A 21 -8.76 1.07 3.21
CA ASN A 21 -7.90 2.07 2.58
C ASN A 21 -6.49 2.01 3.16
N LEU A 22 -5.47 1.87 2.31
CA LEU A 22 -4.07 1.98 2.71
C LEU A 22 -3.77 3.44 3.04
N ILE A 23 -3.44 3.72 4.30
CA ILE A 23 -3.17 5.06 4.80
C ILE A 23 -1.69 5.40 4.66
N CYS A 24 -0.81 4.46 5.02
CA CYS A 24 0.62 4.64 4.89
C CYS A 24 1.38 3.30 4.86
N VAL A 25 2.61 3.34 4.36
CA VAL A 25 3.57 2.24 4.42
C VAL A 25 4.73 2.67 5.31
N PHE A 26 5.03 1.87 6.32
CA PHE A 26 6.23 2.03 7.13
C PHE A 26 7.36 1.21 6.53
N ARG A 27 8.48 1.85 6.19
CA ARG A 27 9.68 1.22 5.62
C ARG A 27 10.86 1.37 6.57
N LYS A 28 11.56 0.26 6.82
CA LYS A 28 12.76 0.25 7.65
C LYS A 28 13.93 0.89 6.90
N MET A 29 14.51 1.93 7.47
CA MET A 29 15.69 2.64 6.99
C MET A 29 16.97 1.87 7.32
N LEU A 30 18.07 2.17 6.64
CA LEU A 30 19.40 1.58 6.95
C LEU A 30 19.84 1.88 8.39
N SER A 31 19.40 3.01 8.97
CA SER A 31 19.61 3.36 10.37
C SER A 31 18.90 2.45 11.38
N GLY A 32 18.02 1.55 10.92
CA GLY A 32 17.17 0.70 11.75
C GLY A 32 15.85 1.35 12.17
N GLY A 33 15.70 2.67 11.99
CA GLY A 33 14.43 3.39 12.18
C GLY A 33 13.42 3.09 11.07
N TYR A 34 12.20 3.62 11.19
CA TYR A 34 11.17 3.52 10.15
C TYR A 34 10.81 4.89 9.60
N LYS A 35 10.74 5.00 8.27
CA LYS A 35 10.18 6.15 7.54
C LYS A 35 8.75 5.82 7.12
N THR A 36 7.88 6.82 7.13
CA THR A 36 6.46 6.67 6.77
C THR A 36 6.23 7.25 5.38
N ASP A 37 5.84 6.39 4.46
CA ASP A 37 5.39 6.74 3.11
C ASP A 37 3.87 6.89 3.16
N TRP A 38 3.37 8.13 3.21
CA TRP A 38 1.94 8.42 3.27
C TRP A 38 1.28 8.19 1.90
N HIS A 39 0.15 7.46 1.92
CA HIS A 39 -0.65 7.20 0.75
C HIS A 39 -1.99 7.94 0.88
N ASN A 40 -2.12 9.03 0.12
CA ASN A 40 -3.28 9.93 0.06
C ASN A 40 -3.59 10.68 1.36
N GLN A 41 -4.18 11.88 1.22
CA GLN A 41 -4.87 12.52 2.34
C GLN A 41 -6.22 11.81 2.52
N PHE A 42 -6.26 10.80 3.38
CA PHE A 42 -7.51 10.12 3.69
C PHE A 42 -8.32 10.96 4.70
N SER A 43 -9.47 11.45 4.25
CA SER A 43 -10.50 12.02 5.11
C SER A 43 -11.76 11.17 4.99
N GLN A 44 -12.33 10.79 6.13
CA GLN A 44 -13.61 10.11 6.17
C GLN A 44 -14.59 10.96 6.97
N GLU A 45 -15.65 11.43 6.30
CA GLU A 45 -16.75 12.09 6.98
C GLU A 45 -17.54 11.06 7.80
N TRP A 46 -17.93 11.47 9.01
CA TRP A 46 -18.77 10.66 9.87
C TRP A 46 -20.24 10.87 9.50
N ASP A 47 -20.91 9.90 8.90
CA ASP A 47 -22.25 10.04 8.30
C ASP A 47 -23.41 9.58 9.20
N ARG A 48 -23.15 9.33 10.49
CA ARG A 48 -24.07 8.73 11.49
C ARG A 48 -24.46 7.28 11.26
N ASP A 49 -24.11 6.65 10.14
CA ASP A 49 -24.17 5.21 9.99
C ASP A 49 -22.93 4.63 10.72
N ILE A 50 -22.98 4.70 12.06
CA ILE A 50 -21.81 4.53 12.93
C ILE A 50 -21.32 3.09 12.90
N ASP A 51 -20.13 2.92 12.35
CA ASP A 51 -19.29 1.77 12.58
C ASP A 51 -17.87 2.20 12.91
N PHE A 52 -17.30 1.66 13.99
CA PHE A 52 -15.87 1.82 14.27
C PHE A 52 -15.07 1.33 13.06
N PRO A 53 -14.17 2.16 12.51
CA PRO A 53 -13.37 1.73 11.38
C PRO A 53 -12.38 0.63 11.82
N ILE A 54 -12.14 -0.34 10.95
CA ILE A 54 -11.27 -1.47 11.24
C ILE A 54 -9.83 -1.06 10.93
N ALA A 55 -8.95 -1.01 11.92
CA ALA A 55 -7.53 -0.76 11.71
C ALA A 55 -6.75 -2.08 11.66
N TYR A 56 -5.89 -2.25 10.66
CA TYR A 56 -5.00 -3.42 10.59
C TYR A 56 -3.72 -3.10 9.83
N VAL A 57 -2.70 -3.93 10.01
CA VAL A 57 -1.50 -3.92 9.18
C VAL A 57 -1.37 -5.23 8.42
N ILE A 58 -0.76 -5.14 7.24
CA ILE A 58 -0.28 -6.30 6.50
C ILE A 58 1.25 -6.26 6.49
N ALA A 59 1.87 -7.34 6.95
CA ALA A 59 3.30 -7.57 6.86
C ALA A 59 3.54 -9.03 6.45
N ASP A 60 4.39 -9.25 5.44
CA ASP A 60 4.67 -10.57 4.87
C ASP A 60 3.40 -11.41 4.59
N THR A 61 2.43 -10.80 3.90
CA THR A 61 1.09 -11.38 3.60
C THR A 61 0.18 -11.69 4.81
N LYS A 62 0.68 -11.52 6.04
CA LYS A 62 -0.09 -11.74 7.26
C LYS A 62 -0.84 -10.47 7.68
N LYS A 63 -2.15 -10.60 7.86
CA LYS A 63 -3.01 -9.55 8.41
C LYS A 63 -2.96 -9.57 9.94
N ILE A 64 -2.64 -8.43 10.55
CA ILE A 64 -2.61 -8.24 11.99
C ILE A 64 -3.56 -7.09 12.33
N GLU A 65 -4.64 -7.38 13.04
CA GLU A 65 -5.60 -6.36 13.49
C GLU A 65 -4.95 -5.47 14.56
N VAL A 66 -5.00 -4.15 14.35
CA VAL A 66 -4.57 -3.16 15.33
C VAL A 66 -5.78 -2.85 16.18
N LYS A 67 -5.91 -3.60 17.28
CA LYS A 67 -7.02 -3.41 18.22
C LYS A 67 -6.95 -2.01 18.81
N ASP A 68 -8.12 -1.43 19.03
CA ASP A 68 -8.26 -0.21 19.83
C ASP A 68 -7.56 1.04 19.24
N PHE A 69 -7.38 1.09 17.91
CA PHE A 69 -6.83 2.28 17.24
C PHE A 69 -7.81 3.47 17.25
N ILE A 70 -9.08 3.24 16.87
CA ILE A 70 -10.16 4.22 16.98
C ILE A 70 -11.16 3.72 18.01
N GLN A 71 -11.20 4.39 19.16
CA GLN A 71 -11.96 3.91 20.34
C GLN A 71 -13.18 4.78 20.67
N LEU A 72 -13.37 5.90 19.96
CA LEU A 72 -14.49 6.80 20.19
C LEU A 72 -15.00 7.39 18.88
N VAL A 73 -16.32 7.47 18.77
CA VAL A 73 -17.06 8.11 17.67
C VAL A 73 -18.12 9.03 18.28
N PRO A 74 -18.52 10.11 17.58
CA PRO A 74 -19.54 11.01 18.11
C PRO A 74 -20.88 10.31 18.40
N ASP A 75 -21.52 10.67 19.50
CA ASP A 75 -22.88 10.24 19.86
C ASP A 75 -23.75 11.49 20.08
N LEU A 76 -24.74 11.71 19.22
CA LEU A 76 -25.63 12.87 19.30
C LEU A 76 -26.85 12.63 20.21
N GLU A 77 -27.01 11.44 20.79
CA GLU A 77 -28.10 11.11 21.73
C GLU A 77 -27.76 11.39 23.19
N LYS A 78 -26.48 11.67 23.48
CA LYS A 78 -25.98 12.05 24.82
C LYS A 78 -24.99 13.21 24.73
N PRO A 79 -24.70 13.90 25.85
CA PRO A 79 -23.68 14.92 25.86
C PRO A 79 -22.29 14.33 25.61
N THR A 80 -21.45 15.03 24.85
CA THR A 80 -20.08 14.63 24.50
C THR A 80 -19.11 15.77 24.72
N LEU A 81 -17.88 15.46 25.18
CA LEU A 81 -16.84 16.43 25.49
C LEU A 81 -15.84 16.55 24.33
N TRP A 82 -15.51 17.78 23.98
CA TRP A 82 -14.57 18.13 22.93
C TRP A 82 -13.53 19.12 23.46
N VAL A 83 -12.31 19.06 22.95
CA VAL A 83 -11.19 19.93 23.33
C VAL A 83 -10.57 20.61 22.11
N PRO A 84 -10.01 21.82 22.25
CA PRO A 84 -9.38 22.51 21.14
C PRO A 84 -8.14 21.74 20.66
N PHE A 85 -7.95 21.67 19.35
CA PHE A 85 -6.74 21.10 18.73
C PHE A 85 -5.99 22.13 17.88
N SER A 86 -6.72 22.97 17.15
CA SER A 86 -6.23 24.18 16.49
C SER A 86 -7.37 25.20 16.43
N ASP A 87 -7.13 26.39 15.86
CA ASP A 87 -8.10 27.50 15.83
C ASP A 87 -9.49 27.08 15.30
N ASP A 88 -9.53 26.22 14.29
CA ASP A 88 -10.77 25.76 13.64
C ASP A 88 -11.09 24.26 13.88
N VAL A 89 -10.32 23.56 14.72
CA VAL A 89 -10.45 22.10 14.89
C VAL A 89 -10.60 21.72 16.36
N TRP A 90 -11.67 20.98 16.65
CA TRP A 90 -11.94 20.39 17.96
C TRP A 90 -11.85 18.88 17.89
N ARG A 91 -11.35 18.24 18.95
CA ARG A 91 -11.21 16.80 19.08
C ARG A 91 -12.16 16.26 20.13
N LEU A 92 -12.86 15.18 19.80
CA LEU A 92 -13.70 14.44 20.72
C LEU A 92 -12.83 13.71 21.75
N VAL A 93 -13.17 13.80 23.03
CA VAL A 93 -12.45 13.18 24.15
C VAL A 93 -13.37 12.22 24.88
N LYS A 94 -12.81 11.12 25.38
CA LYS A 94 -13.55 10.18 26.23
C LYS A 94 -13.79 10.75 27.62
N GLY A 95 -14.96 10.44 28.16
CA GLY A 95 -15.34 10.79 29.51
C GLY A 95 -15.77 12.24 29.65
N ASN A 96 -15.72 12.71 30.90
CA ASN A 96 -16.29 14.01 31.26
C ASN A 96 -15.23 15.01 31.72
N ASN A 97 -13.97 14.61 31.82
CA ASN A 97 -12.89 15.44 32.32
C ASN A 97 -11.79 15.61 31.28
N THR A 98 -11.13 16.76 31.30
CA THR A 98 -10.01 17.07 30.42
C THR A 98 -8.95 17.91 31.14
N LEU A 99 -7.68 17.73 30.76
CA LEU A 99 -6.55 18.54 31.21
C LEU A 99 -6.45 19.90 30.50
N TYR A 100 -7.18 20.08 29.40
CA TYR A 100 -7.21 21.35 28.68
C TYR A 100 -7.96 22.38 29.52
N GLU A 101 -7.58 23.65 29.38
CA GLU A 101 -8.22 24.78 30.08
C GLU A 101 -9.66 25.00 29.60
N LYS A 102 -9.87 24.86 28.29
CA LYS A 102 -11.15 25.01 27.61
C LYS A 102 -11.71 23.66 27.16
N GLY A 103 -13.01 23.49 27.30
CA GLY A 103 -13.78 22.38 26.77
C GLY A 103 -15.02 22.87 26.04
N MET A 104 -15.57 22.01 25.18
CA MET A 104 -16.87 22.22 24.55
C MET A 104 -17.72 20.98 24.77
N VAL A 105 -18.95 21.17 25.26
CA VAL A 105 -19.94 20.10 25.36
C VAL A 105 -20.94 20.23 24.23
N ILE A 106 -21.13 19.16 23.46
CA ILE A 106 -22.20 19.04 22.47
C ILE A 106 -23.27 18.12 23.05
N TYR A 107 -24.51 18.59 23.17
CA TYR A 107 -25.60 17.84 23.80
C TYR A 107 -26.96 17.99 23.07
N PRO A 108 -27.84 16.97 23.13
CA PRO A 108 -29.15 17.05 22.49
C PRO A 108 -30.15 17.87 23.31
N GLU A 109 -31.25 18.31 22.68
CA GLU A 109 -32.29 19.18 23.26
C GLU A 109 -32.94 18.66 24.56
N CYS A 110 -32.84 17.35 24.84
CA CYS A 110 -33.38 16.77 26.07
C CYS A 110 -32.51 17.07 27.31
N TRP A 111 -31.33 17.68 27.13
CA TRP A 111 -30.44 18.16 28.18
C TRP A 111 -30.45 19.68 28.25
N LYS A 112 -30.30 20.21 29.46
CA LYS A 112 -30.25 21.65 29.74
C LYS A 112 -29.02 21.99 30.57
N SER A 113 -28.49 23.17 30.32
CA SER A 113 -27.46 23.82 31.14
C SER A 113 -28.05 25.03 31.83
N SER A 114 -27.48 25.42 32.97
CA SER A 114 -27.76 26.72 33.63
C SER A 114 -27.07 27.91 32.96
N GLU A 115 -26.16 27.66 32.02
CA GLU A 115 -25.38 28.66 31.27
C GLU A 115 -26.17 29.28 30.10
N ASN A 116 -25.87 30.55 29.76
CA ASN A 116 -26.60 31.30 28.73
C ASN A 116 -25.95 31.31 27.33
N SER A 117 -24.67 30.93 27.22
CA SER A 117 -23.86 30.96 25.98
C SER A 117 -24.05 29.71 25.11
N ILE A 118 -25.30 29.42 24.73
CA ILE A 118 -25.66 28.22 23.98
C ILE A 118 -25.82 28.54 22.49
N ILE A 119 -25.07 27.83 21.64
CA ILE A 119 -25.26 27.88 20.18
C ILE A 119 -26.08 26.66 19.76
N ALA A 120 -27.34 26.88 19.38
CA ALA A 120 -28.15 25.84 18.76
C ALA A 120 -27.67 25.60 17.32
N LYS A 121 -27.28 24.35 17.01
CA LYS A 121 -26.95 23.92 15.65
C LYS A 121 -27.79 22.70 15.27
N LYS A 122 -27.95 22.54 13.96
CA LYS A 122 -28.47 21.31 13.39
C LYS A 122 -27.29 20.52 12.83
N LEU A 123 -26.99 19.36 13.42
CA LEU A 123 -26.04 18.40 12.90
C LEU A 123 -26.83 17.24 12.28
N TYR A 124 -26.76 17.11 10.96
CA TYR A 124 -27.61 16.19 10.19
C TYR A 124 -29.10 16.41 10.50
N ASN A 125 -29.79 15.39 11.00
CA ASN A 125 -31.20 15.43 11.41
C ASN A 125 -31.38 15.67 12.93
N CYS A 126 -30.30 15.90 13.67
CA CYS A 126 -30.36 16.17 15.11
C CYS A 126 -30.17 17.66 15.40
N LYS A 127 -31.01 18.16 16.29
CA LYS A 127 -30.81 19.47 16.91
C LYS A 127 -29.96 19.27 18.16
N VAL A 128 -28.85 19.99 18.20
CA VAL A 128 -27.90 19.94 19.30
C VAL A 128 -27.56 21.35 19.75
N SER A 129 -27.14 21.43 21.00
CA SER A 129 -26.60 22.64 21.61
C SER A 129 -25.10 22.46 21.80
N LEU A 130 -24.35 23.50 21.49
CA LEU A 130 -22.91 23.58 21.72
C LEU A 130 -22.66 24.62 22.79
N LEU A 131 -21.81 24.28 23.75
CA LEU A 131 -21.47 25.13 24.88
C LEU A 131 -19.98 24.98 25.22
N GLU A 132 -19.24 26.06 25.00
CA GLU A 132 -17.86 26.18 25.46
C GLU A 132 -17.83 26.58 26.94
N PHE A 133 -16.90 26.02 27.69
CA PHE A 133 -16.77 26.25 29.13
C PHE A 133 -15.33 26.12 29.62
N GLU A 134 -15.06 26.75 30.76
CA GLU A 134 -13.85 26.62 31.57
C GLU A 134 -14.28 26.33 33.02
N GLY A 135 -13.59 25.43 33.72
CA GLY A 135 -13.96 24.98 35.07
C GLY A 135 -14.91 23.79 35.04
N GLU A 136 -16.04 23.88 35.74
CA GLU A 136 -17.03 22.80 35.84
C GLU A 136 -18.38 23.25 35.28
N ILE A 137 -19.02 22.35 34.54
CA ILE A 137 -20.38 22.54 34.06
C ILE A 137 -21.23 21.30 34.32
N THR A 138 -22.50 21.51 34.67
CA THR A 138 -23.46 20.42 34.88
C THR A 138 -24.62 20.52 33.91
N LEU A 139 -24.89 19.40 33.22
CA LEU A 139 -26.04 19.24 32.35
C LEU A 139 -27.08 18.36 33.04
N VAL A 140 -28.34 18.78 32.98
CA VAL A 140 -29.47 18.06 33.56
C VAL A 140 -30.42 17.60 32.46
N ARG A 141 -30.76 16.30 32.47
CA ARG A 141 -31.76 15.71 31.58
C ARG A 141 -33.13 15.78 32.23
N ASN A 142 -34.19 15.83 31.42
CA ASN A 142 -35.59 15.92 31.90
C ASN A 142 -36.02 14.81 32.89
N ASP A 143 -35.28 13.72 33.03
CA ASP A 143 -35.51 12.63 34.01
C ASP A 143 -34.57 12.72 35.24
N GLU A 144 -34.09 13.92 35.56
CA GLU A 144 -33.20 14.22 36.70
C GLU A 144 -31.83 13.53 36.64
N LYS A 145 -31.42 13.01 35.48
CA LYS A 145 -30.01 12.60 35.29
C LYS A 145 -29.13 13.83 35.14
N GLU A 146 -28.05 13.88 35.90
CA GLU A 146 -27.08 14.96 35.86
C GLU A 146 -25.71 14.46 35.43
N TYR A 147 -25.10 15.13 34.44
CA TYR A 147 -23.72 14.90 34.02
C TYR A 147 -22.89 16.17 34.27
N SER A 148 -21.83 16.05 35.07
CA SER A 148 -20.83 17.12 35.22
C SER A 148 -19.63 16.87 34.32
N TYR A 149 -19.16 17.95 33.70
CA TYR A 149 -17.96 18.02 32.88
C TYR A 149 -16.97 19.01 33.48
N ARG A 150 -15.67 18.68 33.47
CA ARG A 150 -14.63 19.49 34.12
C ARG A 150 -13.40 19.69 33.23
N THR A 151 -12.90 20.92 33.20
CA THR A 151 -11.61 21.28 32.58
C THR A 151 -10.52 21.38 33.65
N ASN A 152 -9.24 21.32 33.25
CA ASN A 152 -8.09 21.24 34.16
C ASN A 152 -8.14 20.09 35.19
N VAL A 153 -8.81 18.98 34.87
CA VAL A 153 -8.93 17.81 35.75
C VAL A 153 -8.32 16.60 35.08
N HIS A 154 -7.40 15.96 35.81
CA HIS A 154 -6.82 14.66 35.47
C HIS A 154 -7.89 13.63 35.14
N SER A 155 -7.68 12.87 34.06
CA SER A 155 -8.61 11.86 33.56
C SER A 155 -7.85 10.57 33.27
N TYR A 156 -8.57 9.49 33.01
CA TYR A 156 -8.00 8.21 32.60
C TYR A 156 -8.68 7.71 31.35
N ASP A 157 -7.98 6.91 30.55
CA ASP A 157 -8.56 6.24 29.38
C ASP A 157 -9.00 4.82 29.75
N TRP A 158 -9.91 4.25 28.98
CA TRP A 158 -10.36 2.87 29.16
C TRP A 158 -10.80 2.25 27.83
N THR A 159 -10.73 0.92 27.79
CA THR A 159 -11.18 0.13 26.64
C THR A 159 -12.11 -0.98 27.13
N ILE A 160 -13.32 -1.05 26.56
CA ILE A 160 -14.20 -2.21 26.70
C ILE A 160 -13.78 -3.24 25.65
N VAL A 161 -13.25 -4.38 26.07
CA VAL A 161 -12.78 -5.42 25.16
C VAL A 161 -13.98 -6.05 24.45
N SER A 162 -14.07 -5.81 23.13
CA SER A 162 -15.12 -6.37 22.30
C SER A 162 -14.85 -7.85 22.00
N HIS A 163 -15.84 -8.71 22.26
CA HIS A 163 -15.90 -10.11 21.87
C HIS A 163 -16.78 -10.31 20.64
N LYS A 164 -16.66 -9.39 19.66
CA LYS A 164 -17.41 -9.39 18.40
C LYS A 164 -17.33 -10.76 17.71
N PRO A 165 -18.48 -11.40 17.40
CA PRO A 165 -18.51 -12.64 16.64
C PRO A 165 -17.88 -12.50 15.26
N SER A 166 -17.34 -13.59 14.71
CA SER A 166 -16.73 -13.62 13.38
C SER A 166 -17.70 -13.28 12.24
N TRP A 167 -19.01 -13.41 12.45
CA TRP A 167 -20.07 -13.06 11.50
C TRP A 167 -20.52 -11.59 11.56
N VAL A 168 -20.11 -10.82 12.58
CA VAL A 168 -20.36 -9.37 12.64
C VAL A 168 -19.20 -8.65 11.96
N LEU A 169 -19.53 -7.81 10.97
CA LEU A 169 -18.56 -6.94 10.32
C LEU A 169 -18.24 -5.76 11.23
N LYS A 170 -19.26 -4.98 11.58
CA LYS A 170 -19.16 -3.76 12.40
C LYS A 170 -20.41 -3.58 13.27
N SER A 171 -20.30 -2.75 14.31
CA SER A 171 -21.39 -2.49 15.25
C SER A 171 -21.30 -1.12 15.91
N ASN A 172 -22.45 -0.57 16.29
CA ASN A 172 -22.55 0.72 16.98
C ASN A 172 -22.12 0.70 18.46
N LEU A 173 -21.94 -0.49 19.03
CA LEU A 173 -21.53 -0.71 20.43
C LEU A 173 -20.50 -1.86 20.51
N PRO A 174 -19.61 -1.85 21.52
CA PRO A 174 -18.83 -3.03 21.88
C PRO A 174 -19.76 -4.22 22.18
N ILE A 175 -19.51 -5.35 21.52
CA ILE A 175 -20.29 -6.58 21.69
C ILE A 175 -19.56 -7.49 22.67
N ILE A 176 -20.27 -8.01 23.66
CA ILE A 176 -19.74 -9.00 24.60
C ILE A 176 -20.53 -10.30 24.58
N LYS A 177 -19.89 -11.41 24.96
CA LYS A 177 -20.49 -12.75 25.08
C LYS A 177 -20.43 -13.25 26.51
N ASN A 178 -21.35 -12.81 27.36
CA ASN A 178 -21.42 -13.15 28.79
C ASN A 178 -20.15 -12.86 29.62
N ARG A 179 -19.22 -12.06 29.09
CA ARG A 179 -17.99 -11.65 29.77
C ARG A 179 -17.73 -10.18 29.46
N LEU A 180 -17.67 -9.35 30.50
CA LEU A 180 -17.30 -7.95 30.41
C LEU A 180 -15.85 -7.81 30.89
N GLU A 181 -15.00 -7.25 30.05
CA GLU A 181 -13.61 -6.97 30.35
C GLU A 181 -13.31 -5.51 30.01
N VAL A 182 -12.76 -4.79 30.99
CA VAL A 182 -12.48 -3.35 30.88
C VAL A 182 -11.02 -3.13 31.29
N LEU A 183 -10.24 -2.60 30.36
CA LEU A 183 -8.86 -2.18 30.56
C LEU A 183 -8.86 -0.69 30.86
N VAL A 184 -8.11 -0.25 31.87
CA VAL A 184 -8.02 1.17 32.25
C VAL A 184 -6.56 1.59 32.17
N TYR A 185 -6.31 2.76 31.59
CA TYR A 185 -4.98 3.31 31.40
C TYR A 185 -4.84 4.61 32.19
N ASP A 186 -3.65 4.87 32.70
CA ASP A 186 -3.35 6.17 33.27
C ASP A 186 -3.05 7.23 32.19
N GLU A 187 -2.68 8.42 32.64
CA GLU A 187 -2.36 9.57 31.78
C GLU A 187 -1.09 9.38 30.96
N LYS A 188 -0.25 8.42 31.32
CA LYS A 188 0.95 8.04 30.56
C LYS A 188 0.65 6.92 29.56
N ASN A 189 -0.62 6.55 29.41
CA ASN A 189 -1.09 5.41 28.62
C ASN A 189 -0.55 4.06 29.13
N GLU A 190 -0.20 3.97 30.42
CA GLU A 190 0.21 2.71 31.05
C GLU A 190 -1.02 1.94 31.56
N LEU A 191 -1.09 0.64 31.27
CA LEU A 191 -2.18 -0.23 31.70
C LEU A 191 -2.18 -0.39 33.22
N LEU A 192 -3.31 -0.07 33.85
CA LEU A 192 -3.50 -0.20 35.29
C LEU A 192 -3.83 -1.64 35.69
N ASN A 193 -3.42 -2.01 36.90
CA ASN A 193 -3.83 -3.27 37.51
C ASN A 193 -5.33 -3.20 37.89
N PRO A 194 -6.10 -4.30 37.73
CA PRO A 194 -7.52 -4.35 38.07
C PRO A 194 -7.88 -3.99 39.52
N ASN A 195 -6.91 -3.99 40.44
CA ASN A 195 -7.13 -3.63 41.85
C ASN A 195 -7.09 -2.10 42.07
N GLN A 196 -6.72 -1.32 41.06
CA GLN A 196 -6.57 0.14 41.15
C GLN A 196 -7.85 0.90 40.72
N TYR A 197 -8.87 0.18 40.28
CA TYR A 197 -10.14 0.75 39.84
C TYR A 197 -11.28 -0.23 40.09
N ASN A 198 -12.51 0.28 40.17
CA ASN A 198 -13.71 -0.52 40.29
C ASN A 198 -14.57 -0.38 39.02
N VAL A 199 -15.10 -1.50 38.54
CA VAL A 199 -16.04 -1.51 37.41
C VAL A 199 -17.39 -1.96 37.94
N TYR A 200 -18.42 -1.18 37.63
CA TYR A 200 -19.80 -1.50 37.94
C TYR A 200 -20.61 -1.60 36.65
N PHE A 201 -21.66 -2.41 36.68
CA PHE A 201 -22.58 -2.58 35.56
C PHE A 201 -24.03 -2.60 36.04
N LYS A 202 -24.96 -2.34 35.13
CA LYS A 202 -26.40 -2.58 35.34
C LYS A 202 -27.12 -2.77 34.01
N TYR A 203 -28.29 -3.41 34.06
CA TYR A 203 -29.21 -3.41 32.93
C TYR A 203 -29.77 -2.01 32.71
N HIS A 204 -29.86 -1.57 31.45
CA HIS A 204 -30.36 -0.24 31.11
C HIS A 204 -31.88 -0.18 31.21
N SER A 205 -32.36 0.01 32.44
CA SER A 205 -33.75 0.22 32.79
C SER A 205 -33.84 1.14 34.01
N VAL A 206 -34.95 1.88 34.11
CA VAL A 206 -35.23 2.78 35.23
C VAL A 206 -35.34 1.94 36.52
N GLY A 207 -34.68 2.40 37.59
CA GLY A 207 -34.72 1.74 38.91
C GLY A 207 -33.73 0.57 39.10
N GLN A 208 -32.88 0.24 38.12
CA GLN A 208 -31.83 -0.76 38.28
C GLN A 208 -30.63 -0.23 39.07
N SER A 209 -30.13 -1.02 40.02
CA SER A 209 -28.97 -0.68 40.85
C SER A 209 -27.65 -1.09 40.19
N TRP A 210 -26.60 -0.30 40.45
CA TRP A 210 -25.24 -0.62 40.03
C TRP A 210 -24.70 -1.82 40.81
N GLN A 211 -24.14 -2.80 40.10
CA GLN A 211 -23.51 -3.99 40.67
C GLN A 211 -22.02 -3.97 40.40
N LEU A 212 -21.18 -4.29 41.40
CA LEU A 212 -19.73 -4.40 41.21
C LEU A 212 -19.42 -5.63 40.36
N LEU A 213 -18.60 -5.45 39.32
CA LEU A 213 -18.13 -6.52 38.46
C LEU A 213 -17.15 -7.40 39.24
N SER A 214 -17.56 -8.65 39.51
CA SER A 214 -16.74 -9.64 40.21
C SER A 214 -16.70 -10.97 39.46
N ARG A 215 -15.72 -11.83 39.76
CA ARG A 215 -15.63 -13.16 39.13
C ARG A 215 -16.91 -13.98 39.37
N GLY A 216 -17.53 -14.44 38.28
CA GLY A 216 -18.75 -15.26 38.33
C GLY A 216 -20.07 -14.48 38.30
N THR A 217 -20.02 -13.15 38.12
CA THR A 217 -21.24 -12.34 38.02
C THR A 217 -22.00 -12.66 36.73
N SER A 218 -23.31 -12.91 36.83
CA SER A 218 -24.18 -13.10 35.67
C SER A 218 -24.52 -11.76 35.03
N LEU A 219 -24.19 -11.60 33.74
CA LEU A 219 -24.47 -10.37 33.01
C LEU A 219 -25.85 -10.44 32.35
N PRO A 220 -26.67 -9.37 32.46
CA PRO A 220 -27.94 -9.32 31.74
C PRO A 220 -27.69 -9.32 30.23
N LYS A 221 -28.62 -9.89 29.46
CA LYS A 221 -28.60 -9.84 28.00
C LYS A 221 -29.13 -8.49 27.52
N GLY A 222 -28.60 -7.98 26.41
CA GLY A 222 -28.97 -6.69 25.85
C GLY A 222 -28.03 -5.55 26.23
N TYR A 223 -28.54 -4.33 26.22
CA TYR A 223 -27.77 -3.12 26.49
C TYR A 223 -27.44 -2.97 27.99
N ILE A 224 -26.16 -2.78 28.29
CA ILE A 224 -25.60 -2.68 29.64
C ILE A 224 -24.95 -1.32 29.82
N ASP A 225 -25.29 -0.62 30.90
CA ASP A 225 -24.56 0.57 31.34
C ASP A 225 -23.34 0.15 32.18
N ILE A 226 -22.21 0.81 31.97
CA ILE A 226 -20.95 0.58 32.67
C ILE A 226 -20.56 1.87 33.40
N LYS A 227 -20.09 1.72 34.64
CA LYS A 227 -19.49 2.80 35.44
C LYS A 227 -18.11 2.34 35.89
N ILE A 228 -17.09 3.14 35.59
CA ILE A 228 -15.70 2.91 36.00
C ILE A 228 -15.37 3.97 37.05
N GLU A 229 -14.75 3.55 38.15
CA GLU A 229 -14.39 4.42 39.26
C GLU A 229 -12.92 4.23 39.62
N LYS A 230 -12.15 5.32 39.56
CA LYS A 230 -10.73 5.37 39.94
C LYS A 230 -10.48 6.65 40.71
N ASP A 231 -9.95 6.54 41.93
CA ASP A 231 -9.57 7.68 42.77
C ASP A 231 -10.68 8.75 42.94
N GLY A 232 -11.94 8.33 42.99
CA GLY A 232 -13.12 9.21 43.10
C GLY A 232 -13.56 9.87 41.78
N ILE A 233 -12.84 9.63 40.68
CA ILE A 233 -13.24 10.04 39.33
C ILE A 233 -14.12 8.94 38.74
N LEU A 234 -15.26 9.34 38.17
CA LEU A 234 -16.24 8.46 37.55
C LEU A 234 -16.23 8.63 36.02
N ALA A 235 -16.28 7.51 35.32
CA ALA A 235 -16.50 7.44 33.89
C ALA A 235 -17.68 6.51 33.59
N TYR A 236 -18.42 6.81 32.53
CA TYR A 236 -19.60 6.04 32.12
C TYR A 236 -19.50 5.64 30.67
N ASP A 237 -19.89 4.40 30.38
CA ASP A 237 -19.89 3.84 29.03
C ASP A 237 -20.95 2.74 28.91
N SER A 238 -21.00 2.04 27.79
CA SER A 238 -22.00 1.00 27.54
C SER A 238 -21.52 -0.07 26.57
N CYS A 239 -22.10 -1.26 26.69
CA CYS A 239 -21.87 -2.36 25.76
C CYS A 239 -23.17 -3.15 25.51
N TYR A 240 -23.13 -4.10 24.58
CA TYR A 240 -24.27 -4.98 24.30
C TYR A 240 -23.89 -6.46 24.51
N ASN A 241 -24.56 -7.13 25.44
CA ASN A 241 -24.36 -8.56 25.69
C ASN A 241 -25.30 -9.40 24.83
N ILE A 242 -24.74 -10.13 23.87
CA ILE A 242 -25.49 -11.02 22.97
C ILE A 242 -25.56 -12.46 23.48
N GLY A 243 -24.90 -12.77 24.60
CA GLY A 243 -24.83 -14.12 25.15
C GLY A 243 -24.29 -15.16 24.17
N ALA A 244 -25.09 -16.19 23.90
CA ALA A 244 -24.78 -17.27 22.96
C ALA A 244 -25.41 -17.06 21.57
N PHE A 245 -25.97 -15.88 21.27
CA PHE A 245 -26.57 -15.58 19.98
C PHE A 245 -25.57 -15.78 18.83
N GLU A 246 -26.01 -16.49 17.80
CA GLU A 246 -25.16 -16.90 16.69
C GLU A 246 -25.95 -17.00 15.39
N VAL A 247 -25.32 -16.52 14.32
CA VAL A 247 -25.80 -16.56 12.95
C VAL A 247 -24.83 -17.40 12.12
N SER A 248 -25.37 -18.25 11.25
CA SER A 248 -24.61 -18.99 10.25
C SER A 248 -25.18 -18.78 8.86
N PHE A 249 -24.39 -19.07 7.84
CA PHE A 249 -24.81 -18.98 6.44
C PHE A 249 -24.85 -20.37 5.81
N SER A 250 -25.81 -20.63 4.94
CA SER A 250 -25.87 -21.83 4.09
C SER A 250 -26.21 -21.45 2.65
N ASP A 251 -26.06 -22.41 1.73
CA ASP A 251 -26.46 -22.27 0.32
C ASP A 251 -25.92 -21.00 -0.37
N GLN A 252 -24.67 -20.65 0.00
CA GLN A 252 -24.05 -19.39 -0.39
C GLN A 252 -23.57 -19.45 -1.85
N THR A 253 -24.05 -18.52 -2.65
CA THR A 253 -23.58 -18.24 -4.01
C THR A 253 -23.26 -16.76 -4.15
N ILE A 254 -22.80 -16.34 -5.33
CA ILE A 254 -22.53 -14.92 -5.60
C ILE A 254 -23.84 -14.12 -5.69
N GLU A 255 -24.98 -14.79 -5.94
CA GLU A 255 -26.28 -14.16 -6.17
C GLU A 255 -27.24 -14.30 -4.99
N SER A 256 -27.10 -15.36 -4.18
CA SER A 256 -28.04 -15.71 -3.11
C SER A 256 -27.37 -16.39 -1.94
N ALA A 257 -27.99 -16.34 -0.76
CA ALA A 257 -27.57 -17.10 0.41
C ALA A 257 -28.73 -17.28 1.41
N GLU A 258 -28.59 -18.26 2.30
CA GLU A 258 -29.49 -18.45 3.44
C GLU A 258 -28.78 -18.04 4.74
N ILE A 259 -29.50 -17.34 5.62
CA ILE A 259 -29.03 -16.86 6.92
C ILE A 259 -29.84 -17.55 8.01
N ILE A 260 -29.19 -18.37 8.83
CA ILE A 260 -29.81 -19.20 9.86
C ILE A 260 -29.47 -18.65 11.24
N VAL A 261 -30.49 -18.54 12.11
CA VAL A 261 -30.34 -18.09 13.51
C VAL A 261 -30.34 -19.30 14.44
N ASN A 262 -29.16 -19.70 14.94
CA ASN A 262 -29.00 -20.98 15.66
C ASN A 262 -29.35 -20.90 17.15
N ARG A 263 -29.27 -19.71 17.77
CA ARG A 263 -29.45 -19.51 19.22
C ARG A 263 -30.08 -18.15 19.53
N ASN A 264 -31.36 -17.98 19.23
CA ASN A 264 -32.01 -16.67 19.31
C ASN A 264 -32.04 -16.06 20.74
N GLU A 265 -31.90 -16.86 21.80
CA GLU A 265 -31.77 -16.39 23.21
C GLU A 265 -32.83 -15.36 23.68
N GLY A 266 -33.99 -15.28 23.02
CA GLY A 266 -35.05 -14.30 23.31
C GLY A 266 -34.85 -12.92 22.67
N PHE A 267 -33.95 -12.79 21.70
CA PHE A 267 -33.77 -11.56 20.93
C PHE A 267 -34.80 -11.44 19.80
N GLN A 268 -35.13 -10.20 19.46
CA GLN A 268 -35.76 -9.82 18.21
C GLN A 268 -34.64 -9.44 17.23
N PHE A 269 -34.43 -10.27 16.23
CA PHE A 269 -33.43 -10.09 15.18
C PHE A 269 -34.11 -9.75 13.86
N ILE A 270 -33.73 -8.61 13.26
CA ILE A 270 -34.32 -8.08 12.02
C ILE A 270 -33.21 -7.68 11.07
N LEU A 271 -33.28 -8.14 9.82
CA LEU A 271 -32.46 -7.60 8.74
C LEU A 271 -33.14 -6.37 8.14
N THR A 272 -32.33 -5.37 7.78
CA THR A 272 -32.82 -4.15 7.11
C THR A 272 -32.52 -4.27 5.63
N GLU A 273 -33.56 -4.16 4.80
CA GLU A 273 -33.39 -4.13 3.34
C GLU A 273 -32.59 -2.90 2.93
N THR A 274 -31.57 -3.14 2.13
CA THR A 274 -30.73 -2.13 1.51
C THR A 274 -30.39 -2.61 0.11
N LEU A 275 -30.65 -1.79 -0.91
CA LEU A 275 -30.20 -2.10 -2.27
C LEU A 275 -28.69 -2.41 -2.25
N PRO A 276 -28.25 -3.48 -2.94
CA PRO A 276 -28.97 -4.29 -3.94
C PRO A 276 -29.61 -5.59 -3.38
N VAL A 277 -29.87 -5.72 -2.08
CA VAL A 277 -30.31 -6.98 -1.45
C VAL A 277 -31.82 -7.02 -1.24
N ASP A 278 -32.46 -8.06 -1.78
CA ASP A 278 -33.81 -8.50 -1.41
C ASP A 278 -33.77 -9.52 -0.28
N ILE A 279 -34.68 -9.38 0.69
CA ILE A 279 -34.72 -10.21 1.90
C ILE A 279 -36.09 -10.88 2.03
N HIS A 280 -36.09 -12.21 2.08
CA HIS A 280 -37.28 -13.01 2.32
C HIS A 280 -37.16 -13.75 3.64
N THR A 281 -38.19 -13.68 4.48
CA THR A 281 -38.20 -14.40 5.77
C THR A 281 -38.71 -15.83 5.56
N ASN A 282 -38.05 -16.82 6.19
CA ASN A 282 -38.50 -18.21 6.21
C ASN A 282 -38.54 -18.75 7.66
N ASP A 283 -39.10 -19.94 7.87
CA ASP A 283 -39.32 -20.51 9.22
C ASP A 283 -38.02 -20.71 10.04
N MET A 284 -36.86 -20.73 9.38
CA MET A 284 -35.54 -20.97 10.01
C MET A 284 -34.60 -19.76 9.99
N GLY A 285 -35.03 -18.62 9.43
CA GLY A 285 -34.19 -17.43 9.28
C GLY A 285 -34.57 -16.54 8.08
N TYR A 286 -33.60 -16.25 7.21
CA TYR A 286 -33.76 -15.35 6.07
C TYR A 286 -33.08 -15.91 4.81
N SER A 287 -33.78 -15.83 3.69
CA SER A 287 -33.22 -16.00 2.35
C SER A 287 -32.90 -14.62 1.77
N VAL A 288 -31.70 -14.44 1.23
CA VAL A 288 -31.28 -13.16 0.65
C VAL A 288 -30.81 -13.33 -0.78
N ARG A 289 -31.15 -12.37 -1.64
CA ARG A 289 -30.81 -12.38 -3.07
C ARG A 289 -30.35 -11.01 -3.55
N LEU A 290 -29.41 -10.98 -4.48
CA LEU A 290 -28.98 -9.75 -5.16
C LEU A 290 -29.89 -9.42 -6.34
N ASN A 291 -30.31 -8.16 -6.41
CA ASN A 291 -31.06 -7.60 -7.54
C ASN A 291 -30.15 -7.03 -8.63
N ASP A 292 -28.91 -6.68 -8.26
CA ASP A 292 -27.87 -6.22 -9.17
C ASP A 292 -26.60 -7.03 -8.90
N LEU A 293 -26.23 -7.88 -9.87
CA LEU A 293 -25.04 -8.73 -9.79
C LEU A 293 -23.74 -7.94 -9.93
N ASN A 294 -23.80 -6.66 -10.29
CA ASN A 294 -22.64 -5.79 -10.36
C ASN A 294 -22.23 -5.27 -8.98
N ILE A 295 -23.03 -5.47 -7.92
CA ILE A 295 -22.75 -4.97 -6.57
C ILE A 295 -22.89 -6.11 -5.58
N ILE A 296 -21.78 -6.50 -4.96
CA ILE A 296 -21.75 -7.43 -3.83
C ILE A 296 -21.60 -6.60 -2.55
N PRO A 297 -22.65 -6.45 -1.73
CA PRO A 297 -22.60 -5.62 -0.54
C PRO A 297 -21.55 -6.14 0.44
N ASN A 298 -20.88 -5.24 1.15
CA ASN A 298 -19.85 -5.65 2.11
C ASN A 298 -20.45 -6.38 3.32
N GLY A 299 -21.70 -6.07 3.64
CA GLY A 299 -22.50 -6.74 4.63
C GLY A 299 -23.97 -6.31 4.54
N ILE A 300 -24.79 -6.84 5.44
CA ILE A 300 -26.22 -6.58 5.51
C ILE A 300 -26.52 -5.96 6.88
N LYS A 301 -27.14 -4.78 6.87
CA LYS A 301 -27.53 -4.07 8.09
C LYS A 301 -28.57 -4.90 8.85
N ALA A 302 -28.36 -5.02 10.15
CA ALA A 302 -29.20 -5.80 11.04
C ALA A 302 -29.39 -5.10 12.38
N ARG A 303 -30.48 -5.48 13.05
CA ARG A 303 -30.87 -4.97 14.35
C ARG A 303 -31.15 -6.12 15.30
N LEU A 304 -30.56 -6.06 16.48
CA LEU A 304 -30.84 -6.97 17.59
C LEU A 304 -31.43 -6.19 18.75
N LYS A 305 -32.55 -6.67 19.31
CA LYS A 305 -33.22 -6.04 20.45
C LYS A 305 -33.69 -7.08 21.45
N THR A 306 -33.66 -6.75 22.74
CA THR A 306 -34.33 -7.53 23.79
C THR A 306 -35.23 -6.63 24.64
N GLY A 307 -36.51 -7.00 24.80
CA GLY A 307 -37.49 -6.21 25.54
C GLY A 307 -37.58 -4.74 25.09
N GLN A 308 -37.51 -3.81 26.05
CA GLN A 308 -37.52 -2.35 25.78
C GLN A 308 -36.12 -1.73 25.68
N SER A 309 -35.05 -2.51 25.74
CA SER A 309 -33.68 -1.98 25.68
C SER A 309 -33.35 -1.30 24.34
N LYS A 310 -32.37 -0.39 24.35
CA LYS A 310 -31.76 0.19 23.15
C LYS A 310 -31.27 -0.94 22.25
N SER A 311 -31.44 -0.80 20.94
CA SER A 311 -31.06 -1.85 20.00
C SER A 311 -29.59 -1.81 19.65
N LEU A 312 -29.00 -2.99 19.48
CA LEU A 312 -27.72 -3.15 18.80
C LEU A 312 -27.99 -3.00 17.30
N LEU A 313 -27.32 -2.04 16.68
CA LEU A 313 -27.26 -1.90 15.22
C LEU A 313 -25.90 -2.42 14.78
N PHE A 314 -25.90 -3.31 13.81
CA PHE A 314 -24.68 -3.94 13.34
C PHE A 314 -24.83 -4.38 11.90
N GLU A 315 -23.71 -4.60 11.24
CA GLU A 315 -23.65 -5.13 9.89
C GLU A 315 -23.18 -6.59 9.97
N ILE A 316 -23.97 -7.50 9.43
CA ILE A 316 -23.57 -8.90 9.26
C ILE A 316 -22.64 -8.95 8.05
N LYS A 317 -21.56 -9.72 8.14
CA LYS A 317 -20.68 -9.94 6.98
C LYS A 317 -21.49 -10.45 5.78
N SER A 318 -21.09 -10.03 4.58
CA SER A 318 -21.69 -10.49 3.33
C SER A 318 -21.92 -12.01 3.35
N PRO A 319 -23.17 -12.47 3.23
CA PRO A 319 -23.49 -13.89 3.19
C PRO A 319 -23.26 -14.47 1.78
N PHE A 320 -23.06 -13.63 0.77
CA PHE A 320 -22.70 -14.05 -0.58
C PHE A 320 -21.29 -14.63 -0.62
N SER A 321 -21.06 -15.54 -1.57
CA SER A 321 -19.82 -16.31 -1.69
C SER A 321 -19.54 -16.59 -3.17
N GLY A 322 -18.33 -16.27 -3.64
CA GLY A 322 -17.97 -16.44 -5.04
C GLY A 322 -16.55 -15.99 -5.31
N VAL A 323 -16.14 -15.96 -6.58
CA VAL A 323 -14.82 -15.48 -7.00
C VAL A 323 -14.97 -14.31 -7.97
N SER A 324 -14.45 -13.16 -7.57
CA SER A 324 -14.40 -11.96 -8.41
C SER A 324 -13.41 -10.93 -7.86
N LEU A 325 -13.08 -9.92 -8.65
CA LEU A 325 -12.52 -8.66 -8.15
C LEU A 325 -13.66 -7.69 -7.81
N ILE A 326 -13.59 -7.08 -6.64
CA ILE A 326 -14.53 -6.05 -6.19
C ILE A 326 -13.81 -4.79 -5.72
N ASN A 327 -14.44 -3.63 -5.86
CA ASN A 327 -13.92 -2.40 -5.27
C ASN A 327 -14.36 -2.23 -3.80
N ASP A 328 -14.10 -1.05 -3.24
CA ASP A 328 -14.36 -0.69 -1.83
C ASP A 328 -15.86 -0.63 -1.52
N LYS A 329 -16.65 -0.26 -2.52
CA LYS A 329 -18.11 -0.22 -2.47
C LYS A 329 -18.76 -1.55 -2.80
N GLY A 330 -17.97 -2.59 -3.10
CA GLY A 330 -18.47 -3.89 -3.48
C GLY A 330 -18.86 -4.02 -4.97
N LEU A 331 -18.57 -3.02 -5.80
CA LEU A 331 -18.81 -3.12 -7.24
C LEU A 331 -17.87 -4.17 -7.84
N VAL A 332 -18.45 -5.08 -8.63
CA VAL A 332 -17.73 -6.12 -9.36
C VAL A 332 -16.98 -5.48 -10.53
N VAL A 333 -15.68 -5.75 -10.59
CA VAL A 333 -14.84 -5.30 -11.71
C VAL A 333 -15.08 -6.20 -12.90
N ASN A 334 -15.33 -5.59 -14.06
CA ASN A 334 -15.45 -6.31 -15.32
C ASN A 334 -14.08 -6.85 -15.77
N GLU A 335 -14.05 -8.09 -16.26
CA GLU A 335 -12.86 -8.78 -16.78
C GLU A 335 -12.24 -8.09 -18.01
N GLU A 336 -13.01 -7.31 -18.74
CA GLU A 336 -12.53 -6.53 -19.89
C GLU A 336 -11.85 -5.21 -19.51
N CYS A 337 -12.04 -4.73 -18.28
CA CYS A 337 -11.44 -3.47 -17.83
C CYS A 337 -9.92 -3.59 -17.69
N ASN A 338 -9.20 -2.57 -18.16
CA ASN A 338 -7.78 -2.40 -17.87
C ASN A 338 -7.63 -1.80 -16.46
N ILE A 339 -6.99 -2.53 -15.58
CA ILE A 339 -6.70 -2.11 -14.21
C ILE A 339 -5.29 -1.54 -14.19
N SER A 340 -5.12 -0.31 -13.70
CA SER A 340 -3.78 0.27 -13.51
C SER A 340 -3.17 -0.18 -12.18
N PHE A 341 -1.84 -0.08 -12.04
CA PHE A 341 -1.16 -0.30 -10.76
C PHE A 341 -1.63 0.67 -9.64
N ASN A 342 -2.20 1.82 -10.00
CA ASN A 342 -2.77 2.76 -9.03
C ASN A 342 -4.16 2.32 -8.53
N ASP A 343 -4.89 1.55 -9.33
CA ASP A 343 -6.22 1.05 -8.95
C ASP A 343 -6.15 -0.06 -7.89
N LEU A 344 -5.00 -0.71 -7.73
CA LEU A 344 -4.83 -1.84 -6.80
C LEU A 344 -5.23 -1.51 -5.35
N PHE A 345 -5.05 -0.25 -4.93
CA PHE A 345 -5.40 0.24 -3.59
C PHE A 345 -6.90 0.07 -3.27
N GLY A 346 -7.74 0.21 -4.29
CA GLY A 346 -9.19 0.18 -4.20
C GLY A 346 -9.81 -1.15 -4.61
N LEU A 347 -9.02 -2.22 -4.78
CA LEU A 347 -9.52 -3.51 -5.26
C LEU A 347 -9.26 -4.66 -4.28
N ARG A 348 -10.21 -5.59 -4.20
CA ARG A 348 -10.14 -6.81 -3.38
C ARG A 348 -10.46 -8.02 -4.22
N ILE A 349 -9.74 -9.10 -3.95
CA ILE A 349 -10.10 -10.44 -4.39
C ILE A 349 -11.15 -10.96 -3.43
N PHE A 350 -12.36 -11.12 -3.93
CA PHE A 350 -13.48 -11.75 -3.22
C PHE A 350 -13.42 -13.25 -3.43
N THR A 351 -13.42 -14.01 -2.33
CA THR A 351 -13.28 -15.47 -2.35
C THR A 351 -14.34 -16.14 -1.46
N PRO A 352 -14.71 -17.39 -1.76
CA PRO A 352 -15.61 -18.16 -0.93
C PRO A 352 -14.99 -18.41 0.44
N LYS A 353 -15.81 -18.34 1.49
CA LYS A 353 -15.35 -18.59 2.86
C LYS A 353 -14.86 -20.04 3.01
N ASP A 354 -13.81 -20.23 3.81
CA ASP A 354 -13.22 -21.54 4.13
C ASP A 354 -12.79 -22.35 2.89
N SER A 355 -12.63 -21.67 1.75
CA SER A 355 -12.14 -22.22 0.50
C SER A 355 -10.74 -21.73 0.21
N THR A 356 -9.97 -22.54 -0.52
CA THR A 356 -8.69 -22.10 -1.07
C THR A 356 -8.88 -21.81 -2.55
N ILE A 357 -8.62 -20.58 -2.97
CA ILE A 357 -8.58 -20.23 -4.39
C ILE A 357 -7.13 -20.16 -4.86
N THR A 358 -6.92 -20.42 -6.15
CA THR A 358 -5.62 -20.27 -6.77
C THR A 358 -5.57 -18.96 -7.53
N LEU A 359 -4.70 -18.05 -7.10
CA LEU A 359 -4.31 -16.85 -7.83
C LEU A 359 -3.12 -17.20 -8.71
N LYS A 360 -3.24 -17.03 -10.03
CA LYS A 360 -2.10 -17.10 -10.96
C LYS A 360 -1.84 -15.73 -11.55
N MET A 361 -0.58 -15.33 -11.58
CA MET A 361 -0.13 -14.06 -12.15
C MET A 361 0.97 -14.36 -13.18
N GLN A 362 0.86 -13.79 -14.37
CA GLN A 362 1.87 -13.98 -15.42
C GLN A 362 2.00 -12.75 -16.31
N ASN A 363 3.20 -12.45 -16.80
CA ASN A 363 3.40 -11.43 -17.82
C ASN A 363 3.03 -11.99 -19.20
N VAL A 364 2.27 -11.24 -20.00
CA VAL A 364 1.82 -11.73 -21.32
C VAL A 364 2.92 -11.83 -22.37
N LEU A 365 3.97 -11.02 -22.27
CA LEU A 365 5.16 -11.05 -23.12
C LEU A 365 6.21 -12.05 -22.63
N ARG A 366 6.08 -12.54 -21.39
CA ARG A 366 7.03 -13.45 -20.72
C ARG A 366 6.28 -14.59 -20.01
N LYS A 367 5.65 -15.44 -20.81
CA LYS A 367 4.75 -16.52 -20.34
C LYS A 367 5.47 -17.67 -19.61
N ASP A 368 6.80 -17.73 -19.71
CA ASP A 368 7.59 -18.77 -19.04
C ASP A 368 7.61 -18.59 -17.51
N VAL A 369 7.30 -17.39 -17.02
CA VAL A 369 7.29 -17.06 -15.59
C VAL A 369 5.85 -16.88 -15.11
N VAL A 370 5.44 -17.77 -14.22
CA VAL A 370 4.13 -17.73 -13.57
C VAL A 370 4.36 -17.66 -12.06
N ILE A 371 3.55 -16.87 -11.35
CA ILE A 371 3.52 -16.88 -9.90
C ILE A 371 2.15 -17.40 -9.47
N ILE A 372 2.15 -18.49 -8.71
CA ILE A 372 0.94 -19.10 -8.16
C ILE A 372 0.89 -18.88 -6.64
N LYS A 373 -0.23 -18.35 -6.16
CA LYS A 373 -0.50 -18.14 -4.73
C LYS A 373 -1.84 -18.75 -4.35
N GLU A 374 -1.90 -19.29 -3.15
CA GLU A 374 -3.15 -19.73 -2.53
C GLU A 374 -3.75 -18.60 -1.69
N ILE A 375 -5.03 -18.31 -1.88
CA ILE A 375 -5.76 -17.33 -1.08
C ILE A 375 -6.81 -18.06 -0.26
N LYS A 376 -6.76 -17.85 1.06
CA LYS A 376 -7.66 -18.47 2.04
C LYS A 376 -8.61 -17.45 2.69
N GLU A 377 -8.27 -16.17 2.60
CA GLU A 377 -9.09 -15.08 3.13
C GLU A 377 -10.23 -14.75 2.17
N SER A 378 -11.45 -14.64 2.72
CA SER A 378 -12.68 -14.29 1.97
C SER A 378 -12.60 -12.95 1.23
N LYS A 379 -11.77 -12.03 1.72
CA LYS A 379 -11.50 -10.73 1.09
C LYS A 379 -10.02 -10.39 1.28
N GLN A 380 -9.25 -10.43 0.20
CA GLN A 380 -7.82 -10.10 0.21
C GLN A 380 -7.58 -8.83 -0.62
N PRO A 381 -6.98 -7.76 -0.07
CA PRO A 381 -6.62 -6.57 -0.84
C PRO A 381 -5.66 -6.93 -1.99
N LEU A 382 -5.98 -6.51 -3.22
CA LEU A 382 -5.16 -6.84 -4.39
C LEU A 382 -3.78 -6.18 -4.33
N ILE A 383 -3.69 -4.99 -3.75
CA ILE A 383 -2.44 -4.27 -3.46
C ILE A 383 -1.43 -5.10 -2.64
N SER A 384 -1.88 -6.13 -1.89
CA SER A 384 -0.96 -7.02 -1.16
C SER A 384 -0.02 -7.80 -2.08
N TYR A 385 -0.36 -7.95 -3.36
CA TYR A 385 0.44 -8.59 -4.40
C TYR A 385 1.18 -7.58 -5.30
N LYS A 386 1.24 -6.30 -4.92
CA LYS A 386 1.88 -5.25 -5.75
C LYS A 386 3.31 -5.62 -6.11
N ASP A 387 4.09 -6.11 -5.15
CA ASP A 387 5.52 -6.38 -5.36
C ASP A 387 5.71 -7.55 -6.37
N GLU A 388 4.88 -8.60 -6.31
CA GLU A 388 4.86 -9.68 -7.31
C GLU A 388 4.37 -9.21 -8.69
N LEU A 389 3.31 -8.42 -8.73
CA LEU A 389 2.75 -7.90 -9.99
C LEU A 389 3.75 -6.96 -10.68
N MET A 390 4.36 -6.03 -9.94
CA MET A 390 5.39 -5.13 -10.47
C MET A 390 6.60 -5.91 -10.98
N ARG A 391 7.02 -6.97 -10.28
CA ARG A 391 8.09 -7.83 -10.77
C ARG A 391 7.75 -8.43 -12.12
N LEU A 392 6.60 -9.09 -12.24
CA LEU A 392 6.20 -9.74 -13.48
C LEU A 392 6.11 -8.70 -14.60
N TYR A 393 5.58 -7.51 -14.32
CA TYR A 393 5.52 -6.41 -15.27
C TYR A 393 6.91 -6.01 -15.80
N TYR A 394 7.89 -5.87 -14.92
CA TYR A 394 9.28 -5.52 -15.28
C TYR A 394 10.10 -6.67 -15.88
N LEU A 395 9.50 -7.83 -16.19
CA LEU A 395 10.14 -8.82 -17.07
C LEU A 395 10.16 -8.39 -18.56
N ALA A 396 9.45 -7.31 -18.88
CA ALA A 396 9.43 -6.69 -20.20
C ALA A 396 9.57 -5.15 -20.09
N ASP A 397 9.82 -4.49 -21.22
CA ASP A 397 9.90 -3.02 -21.32
C ASP A 397 8.60 -2.37 -20.80
N ALA A 398 8.71 -1.45 -19.84
CA ALA A 398 7.58 -0.70 -19.30
C ALA A 398 6.92 0.20 -20.34
N MET A 399 7.68 0.65 -21.34
CA MET A 399 7.19 1.47 -22.45
C MET A 399 6.70 0.66 -23.66
N ASN A 400 6.47 -0.65 -23.49
CA ASN A 400 5.74 -1.46 -24.46
C ASN A 400 4.23 -1.47 -24.12
N TYR A 401 3.39 -0.96 -25.02
CA TYR A 401 1.94 -0.87 -24.81
C TYR A 401 1.24 -2.23 -24.65
N GLN A 402 1.89 -3.32 -25.09
CA GLN A 402 1.41 -4.70 -24.92
C GLN A 402 1.85 -5.33 -23.59
N ASN A 403 2.70 -4.65 -22.80
CA ASN A 403 3.17 -5.15 -21.53
C ASN A 403 2.07 -5.00 -20.46
N TYR A 404 1.53 -6.13 -20.02
CA TYR A 404 0.62 -6.20 -18.88
C TYR A 404 0.76 -7.56 -18.19
N VAL A 405 0.35 -7.58 -16.93
CA VAL A 405 0.25 -8.79 -16.12
C VAL A 405 -1.18 -9.30 -16.18
N GLU A 406 -1.33 -10.55 -16.56
CA GLU A 406 -2.59 -11.27 -16.51
C GLU A 406 -2.77 -11.88 -15.12
N LEU A 407 -3.90 -11.58 -14.51
CA LEU A 407 -4.33 -12.13 -13.24
C LEU A 407 -5.48 -13.11 -13.46
N LEU A 408 -5.29 -14.36 -13.03
CA LEU A 408 -6.29 -15.43 -13.12
C LEU A 408 -6.70 -15.87 -11.72
N LEU A 409 -7.99 -15.79 -11.42
CA LEU A 409 -8.58 -16.37 -10.22
C LEU A 409 -9.23 -17.70 -10.60
N VAL A 410 -8.75 -18.80 -10.04
CA VAL A 410 -9.24 -20.15 -10.33
C VAL A 410 -9.90 -20.75 -9.10
N TYR A 411 -11.16 -21.16 -9.23
CA TYR A 411 -11.92 -21.83 -8.18
C TYR A 411 -12.94 -22.80 -8.79
N ASN A 412 -12.93 -24.06 -8.35
CA ASN A 412 -13.86 -25.11 -8.81
C ASN A 412 -14.01 -25.19 -10.36
N GLY A 413 -12.92 -24.98 -11.10
CA GLY A 413 -12.93 -24.98 -12.58
C GLY A 413 -13.39 -23.66 -13.22
N ILE A 414 -13.95 -22.73 -12.46
CA ILE A 414 -14.26 -21.37 -12.90
C ILE A 414 -12.95 -20.56 -12.91
N THR A 415 -12.68 -19.87 -14.02
CA THR A 415 -11.53 -18.98 -14.16
C THR A 415 -12.03 -17.57 -14.48
N LYS A 416 -11.60 -16.59 -13.68
CA LYS A 416 -11.80 -15.16 -13.93
C LYS A 416 -10.49 -14.50 -14.31
N LYS A 417 -10.50 -13.69 -15.37
CA LYS A 417 -9.30 -13.09 -15.96
C LYS A 417 -9.34 -11.57 -15.89
N TYR A 418 -8.24 -10.97 -15.44
CA TYR A 418 -8.09 -9.52 -15.35
C TYR A 418 -6.74 -9.07 -15.92
N LYS A 419 -6.69 -7.84 -16.45
CA LYS A 419 -5.48 -7.23 -16.99
C LYS A 419 -5.00 -6.12 -16.07
N ILE A 420 -3.76 -6.22 -15.63
CA ILE A 420 -3.09 -5.21 -14.80
C ILE A 420 -1.94 -4.60 -15.59
N ALA A 421 -2.01 -3.30 -15.84
CA ALA A 421 -0.99 -2.54 -16.56
C ALA A 421 -0.55 -1.32 -15.76
N ARG A 422 0.49 -0.61 -16.23
CA ARG A 422 0.89 0.67 -15.65
C ARG A 422 -0.01 1.81 -16.10
N PHE A 423 -0.32 1.84 -17.38
CA PHE A 423 -1.05 2.94 -18.00
C PHE A 423 -2.51 2.56 -18.22
N SER A 424 -3.40 3.51 -17.97
CA SER A 424 -4.83 3.38 -18.24
C SER A 424 -5.23 4.06 -19.55
N HIS A 425 -4.47 5.07 -19.99
CA HIS A 425 -4.82 5.91 -21.15
C HIS A 425 -3.69 5.94 -22.18
N PHE A 426 -4.06 6.21 -23.43
CA PHE A 426 -3.16 6.30 -24.58
C PHE A 426 -3.49 7.53 -25.43
N LEU A 427 -2.45 8.12 -26.02
CA LEU A 427 -2.56 9.31 -26.85
C LEU A 427 -2.60 8.94 -28.33
N ASP A 428 -3.58 9.46 -29.04
CA ASP A 428 -3.63 9.52 -30.50
C ASP A 428 -2.87 10.77 -30.98
N ILE A 429 -1.93 10.53 -31.88
CA ILE A 429 -0.97 11.51 -32.40
C ILE A 429 -1.04 11.64 -33.93
N GLU A 430 -2.10 11.13 -34.58
CA GLU A 430 -2.25 11.20 -36.04
C GLU A 430 -2.21 12.64 -36.57
N ASP A 431 -2.74 13.61 -35.81
CA ASP A 431 -2.81 15.03 -36.19
C ASP A 431 -1.71 15.91 -35.54
N GLN A 432 -0.62 15.29 -35.09
CA GLN A 432 0.47 15.98 -34.38
C GLN A 432 1.15 17.10 -35.19
N LEU A 433 1.15 17.03 -36.52
CA LEU A 433 1.71 18.09 -37.38
C LEU A 433 0.91 19.39 -37.30
N ASN A 434 -0.40 19.30 -37.04
CA ASN A 434 -1.25 20.45 -36.73
C ASN A 434 -1.24 20.80 -35.24
N ARG A 435 -0.34 20.18 -34.46
CA ARG A 435 -0.18 20.31 -33.01
C ARG A 435 -1.40 19.85 -32.22
N ARG A 436 -2.23 18.98 -32.80
CA ARG A 436 -3.46 18.46 -32.20
C ARG A 436 -3.27 17.04 -31.72
N LEU A 437 -3.79 16.73 -30.54
CA LEU A 437 -3.69 15.43 -29.89
C LEU A 437 -5.04 15.03 -29.32
N LYS A 438 -5.32 13.72 -29.28
CA LYS A 438 -6.56 13.18 -28.71
C LYS A 438 -6.25 12.04 -27.75
N LEU A 439 -7.13 11.83 -26.77
CA LEU A 439 -7.13 10.58 -26.02
C LEU A 439 -7.82 9.50 -26.85
N PHE A 440 -7.26 8.30 -26.85
CA PHE A 440 -7.82 7.18 -27.60
C PHE A 440 -9.16 6.75 -26.98
N ASN A 441 -10.24 6.76 -27.75
CA ASN A 441 -11.60 6.36 -27.34
C ASN A 441 -12.21 7.13 -26.16
N GLU A 442 -11.75 8.36 -25.89
CA GLU A 442 -12.27 9.15 -24.77
C GLU A 442 -12.62 10.58 -25.18
N ASN A 443 -13.70 11.09 -24.57
CA ASN A 443 -14.25 12.43 -24.84
C ASN A 443 -14.09 13.39 -23.66
N HIS A 444 -13.26 13.04 -22.66
CA HIS A 444 -13.04 13.85 -21.48
C HIS A 444 -11.59 14.30 -21.39
N GLY A 445 -11.35 15.42 -20.70
CA GLY A 445 -10.01 15.97 -20.49
C GLY A 445 -9.35 15.36 -19.25
N ILE A 446 -8.03 15.19 -19.31
CA ILE A 446 -7.13 14.89 -18.19
C ILE A 446 -5.98 15.90 -18.23
N ASP A 447 -5.35 16.17 -17.09
CA ASP A 447 -4.24 17.11 -17.03
C ASP A 447 -3.00 16.54 -17.74
N LEU A 448 -2.67 17.10 -18.91
CA LEU A 448 -1.52 16.71 -19.72
C LEU A 448 -0.45 17.80 -19.74
N TYR A 449 0.80 17.35 -19.81
CA TYR A 449 1.97 18.19 -19.98
C TYR A 449 2.81 17.73 -21.16
N ALA A 450 3.37 18.67 -21.91
CA ALA A 450 4.43 18.43 -22.86
C ALA A 450 5.80 18.71 -22.21
N VAL A 451 6.73 17.77 -22.36
CA VAL A 451 8.13 17.91 -21.95
C VAL A 451 8.96 18.10 -23.22
N PRO A 452 9.63 19.25 -23.41
CA PRO A 452 10.40 19.51 -24.62
C PRO A 452 11.67 18.65 -24.67
N LEU A 453 12.03 18.22 -25.88
CA LEU A 453 13.23 17.45 -26.19
C LEU A 453 14.18 18.26 -27.08
N ASN A 454 15.46 17.85 -27.14
CA ASN A 454 16.49 18.46 -27.99
C ASN A 454 16.58 19.99 -27.85
N CYS A 455 16.55 20.47 -26.61
CA CYS A 455 16.58 21.88 -26.26
C CYS A 455 17.58 22.12 -25.12
N GLU A 456 18.00 23.38 -24.93
CA GLU A 456 18.90 23.72 -23.83
C GLU A 456 18.32 23.33 -22.47
N PRO A 457 19.15 22.91 -21.49
CA PRO A 457 18.68 22.42 -20.19
C PRO A 457 17.69 23.35 -19.47
N LYS A 458 17.88 24.67 -19.60
CA LYS A 458 17.03 25.69 -18.98
C LYS A 458 15.59 25.71 -19.49
N ASN A 459 15.33 25.11 -20.66
CA ASN A 459 14.02 25.05 -21.29
C ASN A 459 13.26 23.76 -20.95
N ILE A 460 13.90 22.80 -20.27
CA ILE A 460 13.26 21.55 -19.87
C ILE A 460 12.37 21.81 -18.66
N SER A 461 11.07 21.92 -18.91
CA SER A 461 10.04 22.12 -17.90
C SER A 461 8.72 21.51 -18.36
N LEU A 462 7.79 21.31 -17.42
CA LEU A 462 6.44 20.84 -17.73
C LEU A 462 5.61 21.97 -18.34
N ILE A 463 5.15 21.77 -19.57
CA ILE A 463 4.30 22.73 -20.29
C ILE A 463 2.87 22.21 -20.28
N PRO A 464 1.91 22.84 -19.58
CA PRO A 464 0.52 22.38 -19.54
C PRO A 464 -0.12 22.46 -20.93
N LEU A 465 -0.97 21.48 -21.24
CA LEU A 465 -1.74 21.43 -22.48
C LEU A 465 -3.21 21.75 -22.21
N ASP A 466 -3.74 22.72 -22.95
CA ASP A 466 -5.15 23.10 -22.86
C ASP A 466 -6.02 22.07 -23.59
N PHE A 467 -7.10 21.66 -22.94
CA PHE A 467 -8.13 20.80 -23.52
C PHE A 467 -9.33 21.62 -24.01
N GLY A 468 -9.67 21.50 -25.28
CA GLY A 468 -10.82 22.17 -25.90
C GLY A 468 -11.29 21.42 -27.15
N ASP A 469 -12.60 21.42 -27.40
CA ASP A 469 -13.20 20.73 -28.55
C ASP A 469 -12.80 19.24 -28.67
N ASN A 470 -12.64 18.54 -27.53
CA ASN A 470 -12.17 17.17 -27.41
C ASN A 470 -10.74 16.93 -27.95
N GLU A 471 -9.91 17.97 -27.99
CA GLU A 471 -8.54 17.94 -28.47
C GLU A 471 -7.61 18.67 -27.49
N TYR A 472 -6.33 18.29 -27.48
CA TYR A 472 -5.27 19.08 -26.87
C TYR A 472 -4.46 19.76 -27.95
N ILE A 473 -4.00 20.98 -27.66
CA ILE A 473 -3.17 21.76 -28.57
C ILE A 473 -1.80 21.97 -27.94
N ILE A 474 -0.73 21.54 -28.63
CA ILE A 474 0.65 21.89 -28.24
C ILE A 474 0.90 23.36 -28.64
N PRO A 475 1.31 24.24 -27.72
CA PRO A 475 1.69 25.61 -28.06
C PRO A 475 2.92 25.65 -28.99
N VAL A 476 3.09 26.77 -29.70
CA VAL A 476 4.27 26.95 -30.56
C VAL A 476 5.46 27.39 -29.72
N PHE A 477 6.56 26.65 -29.81
CA PHE A 477 7.82 26.94 -29.13
C PHE A 477 8.96 27.10 -30.15
N GLU A 478 9.80 28.12 -29.96
CA GLU A 478 10.98 28.34 -30.81
C GLU A 478 12.14 27.40 -30.47
N PHE A 479 12.19 26.90 -29.23
CA PHE A 479 13.32 26.12 -28.71
C PHE A 479 13.17 24.61 -28.90
N SER A 480 11.98 24.11 -29.26
CA SER A 480 11.77 22.69 -29.55
C SER A 480 10.52 22.45 -30.40
N LYS A 481 10.59 21.42 -31.23
CA LYS A 481 9.46 20.87 -31.99
C LYS A 481 9.12 19.43 -31.60
N GLN A 482 9.88 18.85 -30.67
CA GLN A 482 9.77 17.46 -30.24
C GLN A 482 9.47 17.40 -28.76
N PHE A 483 8.48 16.61 -28.37
CA PHE A 483 7.98 16.57 -27.00
C PHE A 483 7.70 15.13 -26.57
N ILE A 484 7.79 14.88 -25.27
CA ILE A 484 7.09 13.75 -24.63
C ILE A 484 5.85 14.32 -23.95
N VAL A 485 4.68 13.78 -24.28
CA VAL A 485 3.42 14.12 -23.60
C VAL A 485 3.17 13.12 -22.48
N ILE A 486 2.88 13.63 -21.29
CA ILE A 486 2.66 12.87 -20.05
C ILE A 486 1.41 13.38 -19.34
N SER A 487 0.83 12.55 -18.45
CA SER A 487 -0.20 12.99 -17.52
C SER A 487 0.39 13.51 -16.21
N SER A 488 -0.36 14.35 -15.50
CA SER A 488 -0.05 14.75 -14.12
C SER A 488 0.02 13.56 -13.17
N LYS A 489 0.96 13.57 -12.21
CA LYS A 489 0.99 12.60 -11.09
C LYS A 489 -0.24 12.67 -10.17
N GLN A 490 -0.89 13.83 -10.09
CA GLN A 490 -2.05 14.03 -9.21
C GLN A 490 -3.34 13.43 -9.76
N ALA A 491 -3.36 13.07 -11.06
CA ALA A 491 -4.50 12.40 -11.64
C ALA A 491 -4.55 10.94 -11.16
N ASN A 492 -5.74 10.42 -10.86
CA ASN A 492 -5.98 8.97 -10.70
C ASN A 492 -5.83 8.19 -12.02
N VAL A 493 -5.28 8.84 -13.04
CA VAL A 493 -5.16 8.37 -14.42
C VAL A 493 -3.69 8.47 -14.81
N GLN A 494 -3.18 7.44 -15.50
CA GLN A 494 -1.83 7.46 -16.06
C GLN A 494 -1.89 7.29 -17.57
N LEU A 495 -1.45 8.33 -18.28
CA LEU A 495 -1.18 8.29 -19.70
C LEU A 495 0.15 7.56 -19.92
N MET A 496 0.19 6.64 -20.88
CA MET A 496 1.45 6.12 -21.41
C MET A 496 2.23 7.26 -22.09
N PRO A 497 3.43 7.65 -21.59
CA PRO A 497 4.20 8.73 -22.18
C PRO A 497 4.39 8.55 -23.69
N ARG A 498 4.14 9.62 -24.45
CA ARG A 498 4.13 9.53 -25.91
C ARG A 498 5.02 10.59 -26.55
N PHE A 499 5.91 10.15 -27.42
CA PHE A 499 6.68 11.05 -28.27
C PHE A 499 5.78 11.69 -29.32
N VAL A 500 5.89 13.02 -29.43
CA VAL A 500 5.16 13.86 -30.36
C VAL A 500 6.16 14.75 -31.10
N ASN A 501 6.05 14.81 -32.41
CA ASN A 501 6.84 15.70 -33.24
C ASN A 501 5.94 16.60 -34.09
N THR A 502 6.17 17.90 -33.99
CA THR A 502 5.42 18.95 -34.69
C THR A 502 6.16 19.46 -35.93
N ASP A 503 7.36 18.94 -36.21
CA ASP A 503 8.15 19.33 -37.36
C ASP A 503 7.78 18.53 -38.62
N VAL A 504 7.39 19.24 -39.68
CA VAL A 504 7.00 18.65 -40.98
C VAL A 504 8.20 18.04 -41.70
N ASP A 505 9.40 18.60 -41.48
CA ASP A 505 10.64 18.18 -42.14
C ASP A 505 11.41 17.10 -41.35
N TYR A 506 10.80 16.50 -40.33
CA TYR A 506 11.47 15.53 -39.47
C TYR A 506 11.65 14.18 -40.17
N GLU A 507 12.88 13.89 -40.57
CA GLU A 507 13.31 12.54 -40.91
C GLU A 507 13.76 11.82 -39.63
N GLY A 508 12.85 11.01 -39.08
CA GLY A 508 13.12 10.27 -37.85
C GLY A 508 14.19 9.19 -38.01
N VAL A 509 15.12 9.13 -37.07
CA VAL A 509 16.02 7.98 -36.88
C VAL A 509 15.39 6.94 -35.95
N SER A 510 15.82 5.68 -36.08
CA SER A 510 15.30 4.59 -35.24
C SER A 510 15.60 4.82 -33.76
N LYS A 511 14.73 4.30 -32.87
CA LYS A 511 14.92 4.37 -31.40
C LYS A 511 16.31 3.88 -30.98
N THR A 512 16.76 2.75 -31.54
CA THR A 512 18.08 2.17 -31.25
C THR A 512 19.21 3.11 -31.61
N GLN A 513 19.16 3.77 -32.78
CA GLN A 513 20.18 4.74 -33.20
C GLN A 513 20.20 5.98 -32.29
N ARG A 514 19.04 6.46 -31.83
CA ARG A 514 18.98 7.59 -30.87
C ARG A 514 19.64 7.22 -29.54
N ILE A 515 19.28 6.06 -28.98
CA ILE A 515 19.86 5.57 -27.72
C ILE A 515 21.39 5.43 -27.85
N GLU A 516 21.88 4.89 -28.96
CA GLU A 516 23.32 4.76 -29.23
C GLU A 516 24.00 6.13 -29.34
N THR A 517 23.34 7.11 -29.98
CA THR A 517 23.85 8.48 -30.08
C THR A 517 23.97 9.13 -28.70
N TYR A 518 22.97 8.98 -27.84
CA TYR A 518 23.02 9.50 -26.46
C TYR A 518 24.09 8.80 -25.63
N CYS A 519 24.22 7.48 -25.76
CA CYS A 519 25.26 6.70 -25.08
C CYS A 519 26.65 7.27 -25.40
N ASN A 520 26.95 7.43 -26.70
CA ASN A 520 28.23 7.98 -27.16
C ASN A 520 28.44 9.45 -26.73
N THR A 521 27.38 10.26 -26.73
CA THR A 521 27.47 11.67 -26.35
C THR A 521 27.74 11.83 -24.84
N LEU A 522 27.04 11.08 -24.00
CA LEU A 522 27.26 11.08 -22.55
C LEU A 522 28.65 10.53 -22.20
N HIS A 523 29.07 9.44 -22.86
CA HIS A 523 30.38 8.84 -22.62
C HIS A 523 31.53 9.81 -22.91
N ASN A 524 31.44 10.60 -23.98
CA ASN A 524 32.50 11.51 -24.41
C ASN A 524 32.43 12.92 -23.78
N SER A 525 31.41 13.23 -22.97
CA SER A 525 31.22 14.54 -22.35
C SER A 525 31.54 14.51 -20.85
N CYS A 526 31.88 15.67 -20.25
CA CYS A 526 32.10 15.82 -18.80
C CYS A 526 30.80 16.23 -18.08
N PHE A 527 30.75 16.06 -16.75
CA PHE A 527 29.56 16.37 -15.94
C PHE A 527 29.08 17.82 -15.99
N GLN A 528 29.94 18.79 -16.35
CA GLN A 528 29.55 20.20 -16.51
C GLN A 528 28.84 20.48 -17.84
N SER A 529 28.90 19.55 -18.80
CA SER A 529 28.26 19.70 -20.10
C SER A 529 26.74 19.69 -20.00
N ASP A 530 26.09 20.27 -21.00
CA ASP A 530 24.63 20.42 -20.99
C ASP A 530 23.91 19.07 -21.09
N VAL A 531 24.47 18.08 -21.78
CA VAL A 531 23.88 16.74 -21.93
C VAL A 531 23.68 16.05 -20.57
N TRP A 532 24.60 16.22 -19.62
CA TRP A 532 24.45 15.71 -18.25
C TRP A 532 23.41 16.50 -17.44
N LYS A 533 23.25 17.80 -17.69
CA LYS A 533 22.18 18.60 -17.08
C LYS A 533 20.81 18.20 -17.63
N GLU A 534 20.70 18.00 -18.95
CA GLU A 534 19.49 17.49 -19.59
C GLU A 534 19.07 16.15 -18.99
N LEU A 535 20.02 15.21 -18.86
CA LEU A 535 19.79 13.92 -18.20
C LEU A 535 19.22 14.09 -16.79
N LEU A 536 19.79 15.00 -15.99
CA LEU A 536 19.32 15.27 -14.64
C LEU A 536 17.89 15.84 -14.61
N TYR A 537 17.56 16.77 -15.53
CA TYR A 537 16.20 17.31 -15.62
C TYR A 537 15.18 16.22 -15.98
N TYR A 538 15.46 15.39 -16.99
CA TYR A 538 14.57 14.29 -17.36
C TYR A 538 14.43 13.25 -16.24
N PHE A 539 15.53 12.93 -15.54
CA PHE A 539 15.53 12.05 -14.39
C PHE A 539 14.64 12.57 -13.26
N ASN A 540 14.75 13.86 -12.92
CA ASN A 540 13.92 14.49 -11.91
C ASN A 540 12.45 14.54 -12.32
N ILE A 541 12.15 14.81 -13.60
CA ILE A 541 10.77 14.72 -14.13
C ILE A 541 10.19 13.31 -13.95
N CYS A 542 10.97 12.26 -14.20
CA CYS A 542 10.51 10.88 -13.96
C CYS A 542 10.16 10.65 -12.49
N ILE A 543 10.97 11.12 -11.55
CA ILE A 543 10.71 11.00 -10.11
C ILE A 543 9.47 11.81 -9.70
N ASP A 544 9.44 13.08 -10.11
CA ASP A 544 8.41 14.04 -9.71
C ASP A 544 7.04 13.64 -10.26
N GLN A 545 6.99 13.09 -11.48
CA GLN A 545 5.76 12.67 -12.16
C GLN A 545 5.49 11.16 -12.08
N ASN A 546 6.31 10.38 -11.37
CA ASN A 546 6.18 8.93 -11.22
C ASN A 546 6.14 8.17 -12.57
N LEU A 547 6.99 8.58 -13.51
CA LEU A 547 7.10 7.98 -14.85
C LEU A 547 8.14 6.86 -14.85
N PRO A 548 8.04 5.87 -15.76
CA PRO A 548 9.19 5.04 -16.07
C PRO A 548 10.37 5.92 -16.51
N PHE A 549 11.57 5.58 -16.06
CA PHE A 549 12.82 6.16 -16.53
C PHE A 549 13.05 5.87 -18.02
N SER A 550 12.53 4.76 -18.53
CA SER A 550 12.48 4.39 -19.94
C SER A 550 11.59 5.31 -20.79
N THR A 551 10.96 6.33 -20.20
CA THR A 551 10.28 7.41 -20.93
C THR A 551 11.26 8.21 -21.81
N PHE A 552 12.49 8.41 -21.34
CA PHE A 552 13.50 9.22 -22.04
C PHE A 552 14.65 8.36 -22.55
N ASP A 553 14.91 8.42 -23.86
CA ASP A 553 15.97 7.64 -24.53
C ASP A 553 17.37 7.93 -23.92
N GLN A 554 17.59 9.15 -23.39
CA GLN A 554 18.80 9.54 -22.66
C GLN A 554 19.04 8.66 -21.44
N ILE A 555 17.99 8.34 -20.67
CA ILE A 555 18.11 7.52 -19.46
C ILE A 555 18.25 6.04 -19.85
N ILE A 556 17.54 5.58 -20.89
CA ILE A 556 17.72 4.21 -21.41
C ILE A 556 19.18 3.96 -21.81
N SER A 557 19.84 4.97 -22.39
CA SER A 557 21.23 4.85 -22.85
C SER A 557 22.22 4.49 -21.74
N LEU A 558 21.94 4.85 -20.49
CA LEU A 558 22.78 4.53 -19.34
C LEU A 558 22.97 3.02 -19.15
N GLY A 559 21.92 2.25 -19.41
CA GLY A 559 21.96 0.79 -19.26
C GLY A 559 22.77 0.07 -20.34
N ARG A 560 23.39 0.77 -21.30
CA ARG A 560 24.17 0.13 -22.38
C ARG A 560 25.60 -0.18 -21.98
N ASP A 561 26.16 0.58 -21.06
CA ASP A 561 27.59 0.54 -20.74
C ASP A 561 27.83 0.63 -19.22
N SER A 562 28.76 -0.20 -18.72
CA SER A 562 29.11 -0.25 -17.29
C SER A 562 29.67 1.08 -16.80
N SER A 563 30.58 1.69 -17.57
CA SER A 563 31.22 2.96 -17.21
C SER A 563 30.21 4.10 -17.15
N LEU A 564 29.34 4.20 -18.15
CA LEU A 564 28.27 5.21 -18.16
C LEU A 564 27.29 5.04 -16.98
N MET A 565 26.91 3.80 -16.65
CA MET A 565 26.05 3.51 -15.50
C MET A 565 26.71 3.93 -14.18
N ALA A 566 28.02 3.69 -14.02
CA ALA A 566 28.80 4.11 -12.84
C ALA A 566 28.85 5.64 -12.68
N ARG A 567 29.09 6.34 -13.79
CA ARG A 567 29.09 7.81 -13.83
C ARG A 567 27.73 8.37 -13.46
N ALA A 568 26.66 7.80 -14.01
CA ALA A 568 25.30 8.22 -13.70
C ALA A 568 24.90 7.95 -12.25
N PHE A 569 25.32 6.84 -11.64
CA PHE A 569 25.06 6.55 -10.23
C PHE A 569 25.51 7.70 -9.32
N PHE A 570 26.77 8.13 -9.46
CA PHE A 570 27.27 9.21 -8.61
C PHE A 570 26.71 10.56 -9.01
N TYR A 571 26.67 10.87 -10.31
CA TYR A 571 26.17 12.17 -10.77
C TYR A 571 24.73 12.41 -10.36
N LEU A 572 23.84 11.42 -10.51
CA LEU A 572 22.46 11.54 -10.06
C LEU A 572 22.40 11.59 -8.53
N GLY A 573 23.16 10.74 -7.83
CA GLY A 573 23.16 10.64 -6.37
C GLY A 573 23.62 11.91 -5.64
N VAL A 574 24.67 12.58 -6.10
CA VAL A 574 25.12 13.85 -5.48
C VAL A 574 24.17 15.02 -5.69
N ASN A 575 23.28 14.91 -6.68
CA ASN A 575 22.24 15.89 -6.97
C ASN A 575 20.90 15.58 -6.29
N GLN A 576 20.83 14.54 -5.44
CA GLN A 576 19.64 14.25 -4.65
C GLN A 576 19.74 14.84 -3.23
N TYR A 577 18.60 15.29 -2.71
CA TYR A 577 18.51 15.86 -1.37
C TYR A 577 18.56 14.79 -0.26
N ASP A 578 17.90 13.65 -0.47
CA ASP A 578 17.82 12.54 0.49
C ASP A 578 18.49 11.30 -0.10
N THR A 579 19.71 10.99 0.36
CA THR A 579 20.47 9.82 -0.07
C THR A 579 19.75 8.51 0.23
N ASP A 580 19.01 8.42 1.34
CA ASP A 580 18.31 7.19 1.67
C ASP A 580 17.09 6.98 0.75
N GLU A 581 16.40 8.05 0.37
CA GLU A 581 15.34 7.98 -0.67
C GLU A 581 15.91 7.59 -2.03
N TYR A 582 17.06 8.18 -2.40
CA TYR A 582 17.77 7.84 -3.64
C TYR A 582 18.10 6.34 -3.67
N ILE A 583 18.75 5.82 -2.63
CA ILE A 583 19.20 4.43 -2.58
C ILE A 583 18.05 3.42 -2.42
N GLN A 584 17.08 3.70 -1.57
CA GLN A 584 16.08 2.68 -1.18
C GLN A 584 14.83 2.68 -2.06
N LYS A 585 14.63 3.70 -2.90
CA LYS A 585 13.43 3.83 -3.74
C LYS A 585 13.75 4.17 -5.19
N ILE A 586 14.47 5.26 -5.43
CA ILE A 586 14.72 5.75 -6.79
C ILE A 586 15.60 4.77 -7.57
N ILE A 587 16.71 4.32 -6.96
CA ILE A 587 17.62 3.36 -7.59
C ILE A 587 16.93 2.02 -7.91
N PRO A 588 16.20 1.36 -7.00
CA PRO A 588 15.46 0.16 -7.33
C PRO A 588 14.45 0.33 -8.47
N GLU A 589 13.75 1.47 -8.55
CA GLU A 589 12.82 1.73 -9.67
C GLU A 589 13.56 1.88 -11.01
N LEU A 590 14.71 2.59 -11.01
CA LEU A 590 15.57 2.73 -12.18
C LEU A 590 16.14 1.39 -12.64
N GLU A 591 16.63 0.57 -11.71
CA GLU A 591 17.19 -0.76 -11.98
C GLU A 591 16.15 -1.70 -12.60
N ASN A 592 14.95 -1.75 -12.03
CA ASN A 592 13.85 -2.59 -12.52
C ASN A 592 13.39 -2.16 -13.92
N ASP A 593 13.30 -0.85 -14.16
CA ASP A 593 12.83 -0.32 -15.44
C ASP A 593 13.84 -0.54 -16.57
N LEU A 594 15.11 -0.19 -16.33
CA LEU A 594 16.19 -0.39 -17.31
C LEU A 594 16.63 -1.85 -17.46
N GLY A 595 16.25 -2.71 -16.52
CA GLY A 595 16.66 -4.11 -16.49
C GLY A 595 18.15 -4.27 -16.22
N VAL A 596 18.74 -3.47 -15.34
CA VAL A 596 20.16 -3.52 -14.92
C VAL A 596 20.27 -3.35 -13.42
N CYS A 597 21.37 -3.78 -12.80
CA CYS A 597 21.68 -3.39 -11.43
C CYS A 597 23.06 -2.74 -11.32
N PHE A 598 23.22 -1.75 -10.44
CA PHE A 598 24.49 -1.02 -10.27
C PHE A 598 25.60 -1.92 -9.72
N HIS A 599 25.27 -2.98 -8.98
CA HIS A 599 26.29 -3.89 -8.44
C HIS A 599 26.93 -4.78 -9.54
N TRP A 600 26.44 -4.72 -10.78
CA TRP A 600 27.02 -5.43 -11.93
C TRP A 600 28.19 -4.67 -12.58
N ILE A 601 28.37 -3.40 -12.21
CA ILE A 601 29.36 -2.49 -12.78
C ILE A 601 30.77 -3.04 -12.56
N MET A 602 31.61 -2.90 -13.59
CA MET A 602 33.02 -3.27 -13.56
C MET A 602 33.75 -2.55 -12.42
N LYS A 603 34.61 -3.27 -11.71
CA LYS A 603 35.38 -2.74 -10.58
C LYS A 603 36.18 -1.48 -10.93
N ASN A 604 36.77 -1.43 -12.12
CA ASN A 604 37.56 -0.27 -12.56
C ASN A 604 36.69 0.94 -12.92
N ASP A 605 35.45 0.72 -13.34
CA ASP A 605 34.54 1.81 -13.69
C ASP A 605 34.02 2.53 -12.46
N TRP A 606 33.77 1.80 -11.36
CA TRP A 606 33.50 2.41 -10.05
C TRP A 606 34.58 3.41 -9.65
N LYS A 607 35.85 3.01 -9.74
CA LYS A 607 37.00 3.86 -9.37
C LYS A 607 37.07 5.12 -10.23
N LYS A 608 36.97 4.96 -11.55
CA LYS A 608 36.99 6.09 -12.49
C LYS A 608 35.83 7.07 -12.24
N ALA A 609 34.63 6.55 -12.00
CA ALA A 609 33.46 7.39 -11.75
C ALA A 609 33.56 8.16 -10.42
N ILE A 610 34.12 7.56 -9.37
CA ILE A 610 34.44 8.25 -8.11
C ILE A 610 35.46 9.36 -8.37
N GLU A 611 36.55 9.07 -9.08
CA GLU A 611 37.58 10.08 -9.40
C GLU A 611 37.00 11.26 -10.19
N GLU A 612 36.15 10.97 -11.17
CA GLU A 612 35.53 12.01 -12.00
C GLU A 612 34.52 12.86 -11.22
N ILE A 613 33.65 12.25 -10.40
CA ILE A 613 32.66 13.03 -9.65
C ILE A 613 33.33 13.93 -8.60
N LEU A 614 34.45 13.51 -8.02
CA LEU A 614 35.23 14.34 -7.09
C LEU A 614 35.86 15.55 -7.75
N GLN A 615 36.09 15.53 -9.06
CA GLN A 615 36.50 16.72 -9.80
C GLN A 615 35.37 17.74 -9.91
N LEU A 616 34.10 17.29 -9.88
CA LEU A 616 32.92 18.16 -9.89
C LEU A 616 32.60 18.70 -8.49
N VAL A 617 32.55 17.82 -7.47
CA VAL A 617 32.06 18.19 -6.13
C VAL A 617 33.17 18.56 -5.13
N GLY A 618 34.44 18.35 -5.46
CA GLY A 618 35.58 18.58 -4.56
C GLY A 618 36.01 17.31 -3.80
N SER A 619 37.33 17.15 -3.63
CA SER A 619 37.92 15.95 -3.01
C SER A 619 37.57 15.79 -1.52
N GLU A 620 37.25 16.90 -0.84
CA GLU A 620 36.73 16.92 0.53
C GLU A 620 35.43 16.13 0.70
N ASN A 621 34.66 15.96 -0.37
CA ASN A 621 33.39 15.24 -0.38
C ASN A 621 33.55 13.73 -0.66
N PHE A 622 34.78 13.20 -0.66
CA PHE A 622 35.05 11.76 -0.82
C PHE A 622 34.21 10.89 0.13
N GLY A 623 34.15 11.26 1.41
CA GLY A 623 33.39 10.50 2.41
C GLY A 623 31.90 10.40 2.06
N PHE A 624 31.30 11.48 1.55
CA PHE A 624 29.91 11.50 1.11
C PHE A 624 29.69 10.66 -0.15
N VAL A 625 30.52 10.85 -1.20
CA VAL A 625 30.43 10.09 -2.45
C VAL A 625 30.57 8.59 -2.20
N PHE A 626 31.57 8.20 -1.40
CA PHE A 626 31.79 6.80 -1.03
C PHE A 626 30.62 6.24 -0.19
N ASP A 627 30.03 7.06 0.68
CA ASP A 627 28.86 6.66 1.47
C ASP A 627 27.65 6.31 0.61
N ILE A 628 27.42 7.01 -0.52
CA ILE A 628 26.34 6.66 -1.47
C ILE A 628 26.51 5.22 -1.98
N MET A 629 27.72 4.87 -2.43
CA MET A 629 28.02 3.51 -2.90
C MET A 629 27.91 2.47 -1.77
N ARG A 630 28.43 2.81 -0.58
CA ARG A 630 28.35 1.94 0.60
C ARG A 630 26.90 1.64 0.97
N LYS A 631 26.06 2.66 1.11
CA LYS A 631 24.63 2.52 1.42
C LYS A 631 23.89 1.68 0.39
N TYR A 632 24.21 1.85 -0.90
CA TYR A 632 23.64 1.02 -1.96
C TYR A 632 23.99 -0.46 -1.80
N LEU A 633 25.26 -0.77 -1.54
CA LEU A 633 25.72 -2.15 -1.35
C LEU A 633 25.16 -2.74 -0.05
N GLU A 634 25.06 -1.95 1.02
CA GLU A 634 24.39 -2.31 2.28
C GLU A 634 22.91 -2.65 2.08
N ASN A 635 22.18 -1.82 1.34
CA ASN A 635 20.77 -2.05 1.03
C ASN A 635 20.53 -3.37 0.27
N ASN A 636 21.52 -3.82 -0.49
CA ASN A 636 21.49 -5.07 -1.27
C ASN A 636 22.16 -6.27 -0.57
N ASN A 637 22.51 -6.16 0.71
CA ASN A 637 23.26 -7.18 1.47
C ASN A 637 24.62 -7.56 0.83
N LEU A 638 25.27 -6.62 0.16
CA LEU A 638 26.53 -6.78 -0.57
C LEU A 638 27.72 -6.07 0.09
N ASN A 639 27.72 -5.93 1.42
CA ASN A 639 28.79 -5.26 2.18
C ASN A 639 30.19 -5.78 1.87
N ARG A 640 30.30 -7.11 1.70
CA ARG A 640 31.57 -7.76 1.39
C ARG A 640 32.08 -7.36 0.00
N LEU A 641 31.21 -6.99 -0.94
CA LEU A 641 31.62 -6.54 -2.27
C LEU A 641 32.45 -5.25 -2.20
N ILE A 642 32.19 -4.38 -1.21
CA ILE A 642 33.00 -3.15 -0.99
C ILE A 642 34.46 -3.51 -0.75
N ASN A 643 34.72 -4.51 0.09
CA ASN A 643 36.07 -4.97 0.40
C ASN A 643 36.78 -5.44 -0.88
N TYR A 644 36.08 -6.20 -1.73
CA TYR A 644 36.61 -6.64 -3.01
C TYR A 644 36.94 -5.47 -3.96
N LEU A 645 36.05 -4.47 -4.05
CA LEU A 645 36.26 -3.28 -4.87
C LEU A 645 37.50 -2.48 -4.40
N ASN A 646 37.77 -2.51 -3.09
CA ASN A 646 38.96 -1.91 -2.47
C ASN A 646 40.24 -2.77 -2.56
N ASN A 647 40.20 -3.92 -3.24
CA ASN A 647 41.29 -4.90 -3.34
C ASN A 647 41.61 -5.66 -2.05
N ASP A 648 40.70 -5.70 -1.09
CA ASP A 648 40.85 -6.57 0.08
C ASP A 648 40.55 -8.03 -0.28
N THR A 649 41.18 -8.95 0.44
CA THR A 649 40.91 -10.39 0.31
C THR A 649 39.54 -10.72 0.86
N LEU A 650 38.73 -11.44 0.08
CA LEU A 650 37.46 -11.99 0.54
C LEU A 650 37.67 -13.40 1.09
N ASP A 651 37.14 -13.65 2.29
CA ASP A 651 36.96 -15.00 2.82
C ASP A 651 35.51 -15.44 2.60
N VAL A 652 35.32 -16.32 1.62
CA VAL A 652 33.99 -16.82 1.20
C VAL A 652 34.02 -18.34 1.21
N PRO A 653 33.05 -19.00 1.89
CA PRO A 653 32.95 -20.45 1.87
C PRO A 653 32.81 -21.02 0.45
N LEU A 654 33.28 -22.26 0.29
CA LEU A 654 33.05 -23.03 -0.93
C LEU A 654 31.56 -23.34 -1.09
N ILE A 655 31.09 -23.34 -2.33
CA ILE A 655 29.71 -23.70 -2.66
C ILE A 655 29.62 -25.21 -2.81
N TYR A 656 28.98 -25.85 -1.84
CA TYR A 656 28.83 -27.30 -1.84
C TYR A 656 27.48 -27.73 -2.43
N HIS A 657 27.45 -28.93 -3.01
CA HIS A 657 26.23 -29.53 -3.55
C HIS A 657 25.03 -29.57 -2.57
N PRO A 658 25.18 -29.80 -1.25
CA PRO A 658 24.06 -29.74 -0.30
C PRO A 658 23.40 -28.36 -0.21
N GLU A 659 24.16 -27.27 -0.35
CA GLU A 659 23.62 -25.91 -0.36
C GLU A 659 22.73 -25.70 -1.59
N ILE A 660 23.21 -26.14 -2.75
CA ILE A 660 22.46 -26.08 -4.01
C ILE A 660 21.16 -26.92 -3.92
N LEU A 661 21.20 -28.09 -3.26
CA LEU A 661 20.01 -28.89 -3.00
C LEU A 661 19.04 -28.21 -2.03
N ASN A 662 19.55 -27.51 -1.00
CA ASN A 662 18.71 -26.77 -0.05
C ASN A 662 17.93 -25.67 -0.77
N VAL A 663 18.58 -24.91 -1.66
CA VAL A 663 17.89 -23.90 -2.48
C VAL A 663 16.77 -24.52 -3.31
N ARG A 664 17.02 -25.67 -3.95
CA ARG A 664 15.96 -26.39 -4.70
C ARG A 664 14.80 -26.81 -3.81
N GLN A 665 15.09 -27.28 -2.60
CA GLN A 665 14.07 -27.70 -1.64
C GLN A 665 13.25 -26.51 -1.14
N GLN A 666 13.90 -25.38 -0.87
CA GLN A 666 13.24 -24.15 -0.40
C GLN A 666 12.29 -23.55 -1.45
N LEU A 667 12.72 -23.48 -2.71
CA LEU A 667 11.88 -22.96 -3.80
C LEU A 667 10.69 -23.88 -4.11
N GLY A 668 10.87 -25.19 -3.93
CA GLY A 668 9.84 -26.18 -4.22
C GLY A 668 9.61 -26.37 -5.73
N ARG A 669 8.90 -27.44 -6.09
CA ARG A 669 8.76 -27.85 -7.50
C ARG A 669 8.03 -26.82 -8.38
N ALA A 670 7.01 -26.15 -7.84
CA ALA A 670 6.22 -25.18 -8.61
C ALA A 670 7.11 -24.04 -9.13
N VAL A 671 7.89 -23.40 -8.26
CA VAL A 671 8.77 -22.29 -8.64
C VAL A 671 9.87 -22.74 -9.60
N LEU A 672 10.40 -23.96 -9.40
CA LEU A 672 11.43 -24.53 -10.27
C LEU A 672 10.93 -24.79 -11.71
N ASP A 673 9.69 -25.23 -11.85
CA ASP A 673 9.07 -25.47 -13.16
C ASP A 673 8.66 -24.14 -13.86
N GLU A 674 8.68 -23.02 -13.13
CA GLU A 674 8.28 -21.66 -13.56
C GLU A 674 9.49 -20.70 -13.74
N LEU A 675 10.72 -21.23 -13.75
CA LEU A 675 11.92 -20.41 -14.00
C LEU A 675 12.04 -20.00 -15.48
N PRO A 676 12.53 -18.76 -15.76
CA PRO A 676 12.84 -18.36 -17.12
C PRO A 676 13.81 -19.33 -17.81
N ARG A 677 13.54 -19.63 -19.08
CA ARG A 677 14.36 -20.59 -19.86
C ARG A 677 15.68 -20.00 -20.35
N LEU A 678 15.68 -18.71 -20.70
CA LEU A 678 16.87 -18.02 -21.18
C LEU A 678 17.80 -17.69 -20.02
N LYS A 679 19.06 -18.08 -20.14
CA LYS A 679 20.09 -17.95 -19.10
C LYS A 679 21.33 -17.26 -19.67
N PRO A 680 22.10 -16.52 -18.86
CA PRO A 680 23.34 -15.92 -19.33
C PRO A 680 24.38 -16.98 -19.69
N ASN A 681 25.28 -16.62 -20.59
CA ASN A 681 26.50 -17.37 -20.86
C ASN A 681 27.54 -17.02 -19.79
N VAL A 682 28.39 -18.00 -19.45
CA VAL A 682 29.48 -17.86 -18.48
C VAL A 682 30.74 -18.48 -19.07
N VAL A 683 31.90 -17.90 -18.79
CA VAL A 683 33.20 -18.34 -19.32
C VAL A 683 33.68 -19.61 -18.63
N SER A 684 33.45 -19.73 -17.33
CA SER A 684 33.86 -20.89 -16.53
C SER A 684 32.78 -21.28 -15.52
N SER A 685 32.88 -22.51 -15.00
CA SER A 685 32.03 -23.01 -13.91
C SER A 685 32.57 -22.68 -12.51
N TYR A 686 33.81 -22.20 -12.39
CA TYR A 686 34.45 -21.79 -11.12
C TYR A 686 34.37 -22.87 -10.00
N ASN A 687 34.48 -24.15 -10.39
CA ASN A 687 34.33 -25.31 -9.50
C ASN A 687 32.92 -25.50 -8.91
N ILE A 688 31.90 -24.86 -9.49
CA ILE A 688 30.49 -25.06 -9.14
C ILE A 688 29.89 -26.12 -10.07
N ALA A 689 29.19 -27.11 -9.51
CA ALA A 689 28.64 -28.24 -10.25
C ALA A 689 27.35 -27.89 -11.04
N ILE A 690 27.45 -26.99 -12.02
CA ILE A 690 26.31 -26.49 -12.81
C ILE A 690 25.61 -27.62 -13.59
N ASP A 691 26.38 -28.52 -14.20
CA ASP A 691 25.85 -29.58 -15.08
C ASP A 691 25.00 -30.61 -14.33
N ASN A 692 25.22 -30.75 -13.01
CA ASN A 692 24.44 -31.64 -12.15
C ASN A 692 23.08 -31.02 -11.75
N HIS A 693 22.83 -29.76 -12.11
CA HIS A 693 21.74 -28.94 -11.61
C HIS A 693 21.05 -28.11 -12.70
N GLU A 694 20.76 -28.71 -13.85
CA GLU A 694 20.21 -28.02 -15.03
C GLU A 694 18.94 -27.19 -14.72
N ILE A 695 18.02 -27.72 -13.89
CA ILE A 695 16.76 -27.07 -13.49
C ILE A 695 16.98 -25.69 -12.85
N ILE A 696 18.05 -25.53 -12.07
CA ILE A 696 18.39 -24.25 -11.42
C ILE A 696 19.61 -23.59 -12.06
N SER A 697 19.97 -23.98 -13.28
CA SER A 697 21.13 -23.43 -13.95
C SER A 697 21.05 -21.91 -14.13
N LEU A 698 19.85 -21.34 -14.25
CA LEU A 698 19.66 -19.88 -14.22
C LEU A 698 20.15 -19.27 -12.88
N LEU A 699 19.78 -19.88 -11.74
CA LEU A 699 20.11 -19.37 -10.40
C LEU A 699 21.61 -19.41 -10.10
N ILE A 700 22.33 -20.32 -10.74
CA ILE A 700 23.78 -20.44 -10.61
C ILE A 700 24.51 -19.55 -11.62
N LYS A 701 24.09 -19.57 -12.90
CA LYS A 701 24.77 -18.81 -13.97
C LYS A 701 24.56 -17.29 -13.84
N SER A 702 23.44 -16.84 -13.26
CA SER A 702 23.16 -15.41 -13.08
C SER A 702 24.21 -14.69 -12.23
N PRO A 703 24.50 -15.11 -10.99
CA PRO A 703 25.55 -14.48 -10.18
C PRO A 703 26.97 -14.70 -10.73
N ILE A 704 27.24 -15.81 -11.42
CA ILE A 704 28.53 -16.03 -12.11
C ILE A 704 28.72 -14.97 -13.22
N ALA A 705 27.73 -14.79 -14.08
CA ALA A 705 27.80 -13.82 -15.16
C ALA A 705 28.01 -12.39 -14.63
N VAL A 706 27.40 -12.07 -13.49
CA VAL A 706 27.60 -10.78 -12.82
C VAL A 706 29.01 -10.65 -12.23
N ALA A 707 29.57 -11.72 -11.63
CA ALA A 707 30.96 -11.71 -11.18
C ALA A 707 31.95 -11.49 -12.34
N GLU A 708 31.72 -12.15 -13.47
CA GLU A 708 32.52 -11.98 -14.68
C GLU A 708 32.39 -10.56 -15.26
N SER A 709 31.20 -9.95 -15.17
CA SER A 709 30.99 -8.55 -15.51
C SER A 709 31.79 -7.63 -14.60
N ILE A 710 31.74 -7.82 -13.28
CA ILE A 710 32.51 -7.00 -12.31
C ILE A 710 34.02 -7.08 -12.61
N ASN A 711 34.50 -8.25 -13.03
CA ASN A 711 35.90 -8.49 -13.38
C ASN A 711 36.29 -8.05 -14.80
N GLY A 712 35.31 -7.71 -15.66
CA GLY A 712 35.54 -7.34 -17.05
C GLY A 712 35.99 -8.50 -17.94
N ILE A 713 35.56 -9.74 -17.66
CA ILE A 713 35.99 -10.96 -18.37
C ILE A 713 35.04 -11.31 -19.55
N GLN A 714 33.80 -10.80 -19.55
CA GLN A 714 32.78 -11.17 -20.54
C GLN A 714 32.96 -10.47 -21.90
N GLU A 715 33.91 -10.92 -22.72
CA GLU A 715 34.19 -10.30 -24.03
C GLU A 715 33.17 -10.72 -25.12
N GLU A 716 32.82 -12.00 -25.21
CA GLU A 716 31.99 -12.52 -26.30
C GLU A 716 30.48 -12.35 -26.05
N TYR A 717 30.04 -12.52 -24.80
CA TYR A 717 28.64 -12.45 -24.39
C TYR A 717 28.45 -11.54 -23.17
N PRO A 718 28.77 -10.23 -23.28
CA PRO A 718 28.57 -9.30 -22.17
C PRO A 718 27.09 -9.18 -21.82
N ILE A 719 26.80 -9.06 -20.52
CA ILE A 719 25.47 -8.70 -20.03
C ILE A 719 25.12 -7.23 -20.36
N TRP A 720 26.12 -6.38 -20.58
CA TRP A 720 25.96 -5.01 -21.08
C TRP A 720 25.71 -5.00 -22.61
N ALA A 721 25.32 -3.85 -23.18
CA ALA A 721 24.95 -3.59 -24.58
C ALA A 721 23.45 -3.67 -24.99
N GLY A 722 23.22 -3.92 -26.29
CA GLY A 722 22.28 -3.15 -27.14
C GLY A 722 20.95 -3.77 -27.58
N ASP A 723 20.72 -5.06 -27.34
CA ASP A 723 19.67 -5.81 -28.05
C ASP A 723 18.59 -6.42 -27.14
N GLU A 724 17.48 -6.84 -27.75
CA GLU A 724 16.32 -7.42 -27.07
C GLU A 724 16.68 -8.73 -26.33
N HIS A 725 17.61 -9.51 -26.88
CA HIS A 725 18.03 -10.77 -26.28
C HIS A 725 18.78 -10.55 -24.96
N ARG A 726 19.73 -9.62 -24.94
CA ARG A 726 20.46 -9.21 -23.73
C ARG A 726 19.53 -8.60 -22.69
N GLU A 727 18.56 -7.78 -23.11
CA GLU A 727 17.56 -7.23 -22.19
C GLU A 727 16.80 -8.35 -21.45
N ILE A 728 16.38 -9.40 -22.16
CA ILE A 728 15.74 -10.57 -21.56
C ILE A 728 16.67 -11.26 -20.56
N ILE A 729 17.93 -11.50 -20.94
CA ILE A 729 18.91 -12.14 -20.05
C ILE A 729 19.06 -11.33 -18.76
N ARG A 730 19.22 -10.01 -18.85
CA ARG A 730 19.40 -9.16 -17.66
C ARG A 730 18.18 -9.17 -16.74
N ARG A 731 16.97 -9.08 -17.30
CA ARG A 731 15.73 -9.18 -16.51
C ARG A 731 15.60 -10.57 -15.85
N ASN A 732 16.07 -11.63 -16.49
CA ASN A 732 16.13 -12.97 -15.89
C ASN A 732 17.18 -13.06 -14.76
N ILE A 733 18.32 -12.36 -14.88
CA ILE A 733 19.31 -12.22 -13.80
C ILE A 733 18.69 -11.50 -12.59
N GLN A 734 17.96 -10.40 -12.80
CA GLN A 734 17.23 -9.70 -11.73
C GLN A 734 16.16 -10.60 -11.08
N TYR A 735 15.43 -11.36 -11.89
CA TYR A 735 14.46 -12.34 -11.39
C TYR A 735 15.13 -13.39 -10.49
N SER A 736 16.27 -13.93 -10.93
CA SER A 736 17.09 -14.87 -10.15
C SER A 736 17.60 -14.26 -8.84
N GLN A 737 18.10 -13.02 -8.88
CA GLN A 737 18.58 -12.31 -7.69
C GLN A 737 17.47 -12.20 -6.65
N TYR A 738 16.25 -11.86 -7.08
CA TYR A 738 15.13 -11.78 -6.15
C TYR A 738 14.74 -13.14 -5.56
N LEU A 739 14.69 -14.19 -6.38
CA LEU A 739 14.17 -15.48 -5.90
C LEU A 739 15.01 -16.03 -4.76
N THR A 740 16.33 -15.81 -4.83
CA THR A 740 17.30 -16.35 -3.88
C THR A 740 18.42 -15.33 -3.61
N PRO A 741 18.16 -14.21 -2.92
CA PRO A 741 19.13 -13.12 -2.78
C PRO A 741 20.38 -13.55 -2.02
N ASP A 742 20.22 -14.36 -0.96
CA ASP A 742 21.36 -14.85 -0.16
C ASP A 742 22.25 -15.81 -0.96
N PHE A 743 21.64 -16.77 -1.67
CA PHE A 743 22.37 -17.69 -2.54
C PHE A 743 23.04 -16.96 -3.71
N TYR A 744 22.32 -16.01 -4.34
CA TYR A 744 22.86 -15.17 -5.40
C TYR A 744 24.11 -14.41 -4.92
N ASN A 745 24.01 -13.72 -3.77
CA ASN A 745 25.12 -12.97 -3.20
C ASN A 745 26.29 -13.88 -2.82
N HIS A 746 26.04 -15.08 -2.28
CA HIS A 746 27.07 -16.05 -1.94
C HIS A 746 27.84 -16.53 -3.18
N VAL A 747 27.11 -16.93 -4.24
CA VAL A 747 27.73 -17.36 -5.51
C VAL A 747 28.55 -16.23 -6.13
N LEU A 748 27.98 -15.02 -6.17
CA LEU A 748 28.66 -13.83 -6.70
C LEU A 748 30.01 -13.61 -6.00
N LEU A 749 29.99 -13.54 -4.67
CA LEU A 749 31.20 -13.29 -3.88
C LEU A 749 32.24 -14.41 -4.01
N TYR A 750 31.80 -15.67 -4.03
CA TYR A 750 32.68 -16.83 -4.20
C TYR A 750 33.41 -16.78 -5.54
N VAL A 751 32.70 -16.50 -6.64
CA VAL A 751 33.31 -16.43 -7.99
C VAL A 751 34.33 -15.28 -8.07
N LEU A 752 34.06 -14.16 -7.40
CA LEU A 752 35.00 -13.05 -7.30
C LEU A 752 36.29 -13.42 -6.55
N THR A 753 36.31 -14.48 -5.72
CA THR A 753 37.54 -14.96 -5.06
C THR A 753 38.34 -15.97 -5.89
N GLN A 754 37.77 -16.49 -6.97
CA GLN A 754 38.41 -17.49 -7.83
C GLN A 754 39.15 -16.87 -9.02
N ASN A 755 39.00 -15.56 -9.22
CA ASN A 755 39.70 -14.73 -10.20
C ASN A 755 40.65 -13.78 -9.49
#